data_AF-A0A7X5QP17-F1
#
_entry.id   AF-A0A7X5QP17-F1
#
_cell.length_a   1.000
_cell.length_b   1.000
_cell.length_c   1.000
_cell.angle_alpha   90.00
_cell.angle_beta   90.00
_cell.angle_gamma   90.00
#
_symmetry.space_group_name_H-M   'P 1'
#
loop_
_entity.id
_entity.type
_entity.pdbx_description
1 polymer ?
#
loop_
_entity_poly.entity_id
_entity_poly.type
_entity_poly.pdbx_seq_one_letter_code
_entity_poly.pdbx_strand_id
1 'polypeptide(L)'
;MLIPSKLSRPVRLNNTVWRKRLLIRLNESSNYRLVLITSPAGYGKTTLVSQWAAGQDNLGWYSLDESDNQPERFASYLIAALQQATQGHCAKSEVLAQKHQYANLPALFAQLFIELNEWRRPIFLVIDDYHLIMNNIIHEAMRFFLRHQPENLTLTILSRNLPSLGVANLRVREQLLEIDSQQLAFDHQETQQFFDKRLTPSLDADDCKRLCNEVAGWATALQLIALSARQSCDAAELSAKRLSGINASHLSDYLVDEVLNQVDKSTREFLLRSSILRSMNDGLIVCLTGEENGQQRLEETERQGLFIQRMDDSGEWFRFHPLFASFLRQRCQWEMALQLPELHRAAAEGWLVQGYPGEAIHHALAAGDTAMLRDILLQYAWSLFNHSELSLLEECMNALPYEQLLESPRLVLLQAWLAQSQHRYSEVNTLLSQAEQALHQKQIAIEPDLLAEFDALRAQVAMNSGKPEMADKLAKKALAALLPQNEYSRIVATSVEGEVLHCKGELADALMRMQQTEQLARRFHVHHYALWALLQQSEILLAQGYLQTAYETQNKAFELIREQHLEQLPMHEFLLRIRSQLLWCWSRLDEAEEAARRGLEVLSNFQPQQQLQCLTQLAKCSLTKGDIDNARRYLARCENLLNNGQYHRDWRTNTDKLRVIIWQNMEEKSAAVRWLAQTERPDSVDNHFNQGQWRNIARAQILLGLYDEAESILDMLNQHARELQLISDLNRNLLLCNLLYWHIGRKSEAQNALIEALALANRTGFISHFVIEGELMAQQLRQLIQLNTLSELELHRAQRILRDINRQHRHKFAHFDESFVTQLLTHPDVPELIRNSPLTQREWQVLGLIYSGYSNDQIAAELDVATTTIKTHIRNLYQKLGIANRQEAIQQAQQLMQMMGLGV
;
A
#
# COMPACT_ATOMS: atom_id res chain seq x y z
N MET A 1 37.29 -34.33 -41.90
CA MET A 1 38.26 -33.70 -40.98
C MET A 1 37.45 -32.99 -39.90
N LEU A 2 37.69 -33.30 -38.63
CA LEU A 2 36.97 -32.67 -37.51
C LEU A 2 37.57 -31.29 -37.21
N ILE A 3 36.72 -30.32 -36.91
CA ILE A 3 37.11 -28.96 -36.56
C ILE A 3 37.30 -28.91 -35.03
N PRO A 4 38.52 -28.68 -34.52
CA PRO A 4 38.78 -28.73 -33.08
C PRO A 4 37.97 -27.73 -32.25
N SER A 5 37.64 -26.56 -32.81
CA SER A 5 36.87 -25.53 -32.11
C SER A 5 35.42 -25.91 -31.80
N LYS A 6 34.88 -26.94 -32.47
CA LYS A 6 33.55 -27.49 -32.17
C LYS A 6 33.58 -28.46 -30.99
N LEU A 7 34.76 -29.00 -30.69
CA LEU A 7 34.97 -29.95 -29.61
C LEU A 7 35.56 -29.31 -28.35
N SER A 8 35.87 -28.01 -28.39
CA SER A 8 36.43 -27.28 -27.26
C SER A 8 35.40 -26.33 -26.65
N ARG A 9 35.39 -26.31 -25.32
CA ARG A 9 34.58 -25.33 -24.57
C ARG A 9 35.03 -23.89 -24.88
N PRO A 10 34.12 -22.91 -24.98
CA PRO A 10 34.47 -21.49 -25.09
C PRO A 10 35.27 -20.99 -23.86
N VAL A 11 36.41 -20.33 -24.06
CA VAL A 11 37.41 -20.04 -22.99
C VAL A 11 37.35 -18.59 -22.44
N ARG A 12 36.55 -17.68 -23.02
CA ARG A 12 36.57 -16.27 -22.58
C ARG A 12 35.67 -16.04 -21.36
N LEU A 13 36.26 -16.12 -20.16
CA LEU A 13 35.59 -15.85 -18.87
C LEU A 13 35.84 -14.45 -18.29
N ASN A 14 36.62 -13.60 -18.95
CA ASN A 14 36.91 -12.25 -18.45
C ASN A 14 35.61 -11.45 -18.31
N ASN A 15 35.42 -10.84 -17.15
CA ASN A 15 34.21 -10.09 -16.74
C ASN A 15 32.92 -10.92 -16.69
N THR A 16 32.97 -12.25 -16.64
CA THR A 16 31.75 -13.05 -16.44
C THR A 16 31.24 -12.97 -14.99
N VAL A 17 29.93 -12.99 -14.81
CA VAL A 17 29.27 -13.00 -13.49
C VAL A 17 29.20 -14.43 -12.97
N TRP A 18 29.44 -14.62 -11.67
CA TRP A 18 29.41 -15.95 -11.06
C TRP A 18 28.00 -16.28 -10.55
N ARG A 19 27.28 -17.12 -11.30
CA ARG A 19 25.87 -17.43 -11.06
C ARG A 19 25.68 -18.55 -10.04
N LYS A 20 26.07 -18.27 -8.78
CA LYS A 20 26.19 -19.29 -7.72
C LYS A 20 24.95 -20.19 -7.60
N ARG A 21 23.74 -19.61 -7.68
CA ARG A 21 22.48 -20.37 -7.58
C ARG A 21 22.29 -21.42 -8.67
N LEU A 22 22.68 -21.12 -9.92
CA LEU A 22 22.56 -22.05 -11.03
C LEU A 22 23.71 -23.06 -11.07
N LEU A 23 24.91 -22.61 -10.70
CA LEU A 23 26.09 -23.48 -10.61
C LEU A 23 25.92 -24.56 -9.53
N ILE A 24 25.28 -24.24 -8.41
CA ILE A 24 24.92 -25.24 -7.37
C ILE A 24 24.03 -26.33 -7.97
N ARG A 25 22.98 -25.97 -8.73
CA ARG A 25 22.10 -26.95 -9.38
C ARG A 25 22.84 -27.78 -10.44
N LEU A 26 23.71 -27.16 -11.23
CA LEU A 26 24.52 -27.88 -12.22
C LEU A 26 25.55 -28.83 -11.58
N ASN A 27 26.02 -28.56 -10.36
CA ASN A 27 26.88 -29.50 -9.64
C ASN A 27 26.16 -30.80 -9.24
N GLU A 28 24.83 -30.81 -9.20
CA GLU A 28 24.01 -32.00 -8.98
C GLU A 28 23.65 -32.73 -10.28
N SER A 29 24.18 -32.27 -11.44
CA SER A 29 23.86 -32.82 -12.76
C SER A 29 24.12 -34.32 -12.90
N SER A 30 25.08 -34.89 -12.17
CA SER A 30 25.37 -36.32 -12.16
C SER A 30 24.21 -37.20 -11.70
N ASN A 31 23.23 -36.63 -11.01
CA ASN A 31 22.02 -37.33 -10.57
C ASN A 31 20.98 -37.46 -11.68
N TYR A 32 21.16 -36.77 -12.81
CA TYR A 32 20.21 -36.68 -13.89
C TYR A 32 20.78 -37.30 -15.17
N ARG A 33 19.89 -37.90 -15.97
CA ARG A 33 20.23 -38.40 -17.31
C ARG A 33 20.36 -37.27 -18.31
N LEU A 34 19.46 -36.28 -18.20
CA LEU A 34 19.42 -35.12 -19.07
C LEU A 34 19.39 -33.84 -18.24
N VAL A 35 20.30 -32.92 -18.53
CA VAL A 35 20.23 -31.52 -18.13
C VAL A 35 19.82 -30.73 -19.36
N LEU A 36 18.68 -30.05 -19.30
CA LEU A 36 18.14 -29.28 -20.42
C LEU A 36 18.08 -27.81 -20.05
N ILE A 37 18.84 -26.99 -20.78
CA ILE A 37 18.91 -25.55 -20.57
C ILE A 37 18.31 -24.86 -21.79
N THR A 38 17.13 -24.28 -21.62
CA THR A 38 16.33 -23.70 -22.71
C THR A 38 16.04 -22.23 -22.45
N SER A 39 16.42 -21.38 -23.39
CA SER A 39 16.06 -19.96 -23.38
C SER A 39 16.37 -19.33 -24.72
N PRO A 40 15.76 -18.19 -25.08
CA PRO A 40 16.13 -17.42 -26.27
C PRO A 40 17.62 -17.02 -26.29
N ALA A 41 18.05 -16.42 -27.40
CA ALA A 41 19.40 -15.90 -27.51
C ALA A 41 19.70 -14.87 -26.39
N GLY A 42 20.94 -14.87 -25.91
CA GLY A 42 21.43 -13.80 -25.02
C GLY A 42 21.17 -13.94 -23.51
N TYR A 43 20.62 -15.06 -23.04
CA TYR A 43 20.50 -15.36 -21.59
C TYR A 43 21.76 -16.00 -20.97
N GLY A 44 22.83 -16.18 -21.76
CA GLY A 44 24.12 -16.69 -21.26
C GLY A 44 24.19 -18.20 -21.01
N LYS A 45 23.39 -19.02 -21.72
CA LYS A 45 23.40 -20.50 -21.64
C LYS A 45 24.81 -21.08 -21.73
N THR A 46 25.48 -20.82 -22.86
CA THR A 46 26.85 -21.27 -23.14
C THR A 46 27.83 -20.77 -22.09
N THR A 47 27.71 -19.50 -21.66
CA THR A 47 28.59 -18.93 -20.63
C THR A 47 28.45 -19.64 -19.28
N LEU A 48 27.21 -19.92 -18.85
CA LEU A 48 26.93 -20.63 -17.60
C LEU A 48 27.51 -22.05 -17.62
N VAL A 49 27.28 -22.79 -18.70
CA VAL A 49 27.78 -24.18 -18.79
C VAL A 49 29.29 -24.22 -18.99
N SER A 50 29.89 -23.27 -19.71
CA SER A 50 31.35 -23.14 -19.76
C SER A 50 31.97 -22.88 -18.39
N GLN A 51 31.32 -22.09 -17.53
CA GLN A 51 31.77 -21.87 -16.14
C GLN A 51 31.71 -23.14 -15.30
N TRP A 52 30.61 -23.89 -15.38
CA TRP A 52 30.46 -25.16 -14.68
C TRP A 52 31.44 -26.23 -15.22
N ALA A 53 31.57 -26.33 -16.54
CA ALA A 53 32.48 -27.24 -17.23
C ALA A 53 33.97 -26.95 -16.93
N ALA A 54 34.30 -25.76 -16.41
CA ALA A 54 35.66 -25.41 -16.00
C ALA A 54 36.21 -26.36 -14.92
N GLY A 55 35.35 -26.87 -14.03
CA GLY A 55 35.71 -27.74 -12.92
C GLY A 55 35.50 -29.24 -13.16
N GLN A 56 35.29 -29.67 -14.42
CA GLN A 56 35.00 -31.06 -14.77
C GLN A 56 36.14 -31.67 -15.61
N ASP A 57 36.67 -32.82 -15.17
CA ASP A 57 37.79 -33.50 -15.85
C ASP A 57 37.35 -34.45 -16.98
N ASN A 58 36.18 -35.08 -16.85
CA ASN A 58 35.66 -36.07 -17.82
C ASN A 58 34.52 -35.49 -18.67
N LEU A 59 34.77 -34.36 -19.32
CA LEU A 59 33.75 -33.62 -20.07
C LEU A 59 34.06 -33.58 -21.56
N GLY A 60 33.06 -33.94 -22.37
CA GLY A 60 33.04 -33.76 -23.81
C GLY A 60 32.17 -32.56 -24.18
N TRP A 61 32.61 -31.76 -25.14
CA TRP A 61 31.86 -30.62 -25.65
C TRP A 61 31.60 -30.79 -27.14
N TYR A 62 30.39 -30.46 -27.60
CA TYR A 62 30.03 -30.42 -29.00
C TYR A 62 29.19 -29.18 -29.31
N SER A 63 29.79 -28.18 -29.93
CA SER A 63 29.09 -27.00 -30.46
C SER A 63 28.57 -27.27 -31.86
N LEU A 64 27.25 -27.13 -32.04
CA LEU A 64 26.59 -27.37 -33.31
C LEU A 64 26.66 -26.14 -34.25
N ASP A 65 26.67 -26.41 -35.55
CA ASP A 65 26.37 -25.45 -36.61
C ASP A 65 25.36 -26.07 -37.60
N GLU A 66 24.86 -25.29 -38.56
CA GLU A 66 23.85 -25.74 -39.54
C GLU A 66 24.27 -27.00 -40.31
N SER A 67 25.58 -27.21 -40.51
CA SER A 67 26.08 -28.35 -41.27
C SER A 67 25.99 -29.67 -40.51
N ASP A 68 25.80 -29.64 -39.18
CA ASP A 68 25.64 -30.83 -38.34
C ASP A 68 24.24 -31.45 -38.38
N ASN A 69 23.30 -30.84 -39.11
CA ASN A 69 21.99 -31.42 -39.34
C ASN A 69 22.01 -32.69 -40.24
N GLN A 70 23.22 -33.16 -40.60
CA GLN A 70 23.49 -34.40 -41.31
C GLN A 70 23.87 -35.53 -40.31
N PRO A 71 23.19 -36.70 -40.33
CA PRO A 71 23.40 -37.78 -39.37
C PRO A 71 24.86 -38.23 -39.20
N GLU A 72 25.59 -38.34 -40.32
CA GLU A 72 26.96 -38.83 -40.36
C GLU A 72 27.94 -37.88 -39.66
N ARG A 73 27.76 -36.58 -39.90
CA ARG A 73 28.57 -35.53 -39.32
C ARG A 73 28.27 -35.37 -37.83
N PHE A 74 26.98 -35.37 -37.48
CA PHE A 74 26.53 -35.38 -36.10
C PHE A 74 27.17 -36.53 -35.30
N ALA A 75 27.10 -37.75 -35.84
CA ALA A 75 27.70 -38.93 -35.24
C ALA A 75 29.20 -38.77 -35.01
N SER A 76 29.92 -38.30 -36.04
CA SER A 76 31.37 -38.15 -35.99
C SER A 76 31.81 -37.20 -34.88
N TYR A 77 31.14 -36.05 -34.71
CA TYR A 77 31.46 -35.09 -33.65
C TYR A 77 30.97 -35.53 -32.28
N LEU A 78 29.79 -36.15 -32.18
CA LEU A 78 29.25 -36.65 -30.92
C LEU A 78 30.19 -37.72 -30.31
N ILE A 79 30.63 -38.67 -31.15
CA ILE A 79 31.58 -39.71 -30.71
C ILE A 79 32.93 -39.10 -30.38
N ALA A 80 33.42 -38.13 -31.16
CA ALA A 80 34.68 -37.44 -30.86
C ALA A 80 34.63 -36.67 -29.53
N ALA A 81 33.50 -36.03 -29.20
CA ALA A 81 33.32 -35.35 -27.92
C ALA A 81 33.37 -36.35 -26.74
N LEU A 82 32.70 -37.50 -26.87
CA LEU A 82 32.75 -38.56 -25.86
C LEU A 82 34.12 -39.22 -25.74
N GLN A 83 34.84 -39.36 -26.86
CA GLN A 83 36.21 -39.86 -26.89
C GLN A 83 37.15 -38.93 -26.10
N GLN A 84 36.98 -37.61 -26.21
CA GLN A 84 37.70 -36.64 -25.39
C GLN A 84 37.34 -36.76 -23.90
N ALA A 85 36.03 -36.88 -23.60
CA ALA A 85 35.54 -37.02 -22.22
C ALA A 85 36.08 -38.27 -21.50
N THR A 86 36.34 -39.34 -22.26
CA THR A 86 36.77 -40.65 -21.76
C THR A 86 38.25 -40.93 -22.00
N GLN A 87 39.03 -39.91 -22.40
CA GLN A 87 40.48 -40.03 -22.63
C GLN A 87 40.86 -41.17 -23.59
N GLY A 88 40.06 -41.40 -24.64
CA GLY A 88 40.34 -42.37 -25.68
C GLY A 88 39.66 -43.74 -25.54
N HIS A 89 38.75 -43.92 -24.57
CA HIS A 89 38.15 -45.22 -24.27
C HIS A 89 37.18 -45.76 -25.34
N CYS A 90 36.61 -44.90 -26.18
CA CYS A 90 35.61 -45.23 -27.21
C CYS A 90 36.22 -45.40 -28.61
N ALA A 91 37.42 -45.98 -28.70
CA ALA A 91 38.20 -46.04 -29.93
C ALA A 91 37.52 -46.85 -31.05
N LYS A 92 36.76 -47.92 -30.74
CA LYS A 92 36.05 -48.70 -31.77
C LYS A 92 34.92 -47.89 -32.36
N SER A 93 34.12 -47.24 -31.51
CA SER A 93 33.04 -46.35 -31.94
C SER A 93 33.56 -45.19 -32.78
N GLU A 94 34.70 -44.61 -32.41
CA GLU A 94 35.34 -43.54 -33.19
C GLU A 94 35.72 -44.00 -34.61
N VAL A 95 36.34 -45.18 -34.75
CA VAL A 95 36.69 -45.73 -36.06
C VAL A 95 35.45 -46.03 -36.91
N LEU A 96 34.40 -46.61 -36.31
CA LEU A 96 33.14 -46.86 -37.01
C LEU A 96 32.48 -45.56 -37.47
N ALA A 97 32.48 -44.53 -36.63
CA ALA A 97 31.93 -43.22 -36.94
C ALA A 97 32.68 -42.55 -38.11
N GLN A 98 34.01 -42.49 -38.04
CA GLN A 98 34.85 -41.86 -39.07
C GLN A 98 34.81 -42.58 -40.42
N LYS A 99 34.73 -43.92 -40.40
CA LYS A 99 34.63 -44.74 -41.62
C LYS A 99 33.21 -44.90 -42.14
N HIS A 100 32.20 -44.38 -41.41
CA HIS A 100 30.79 -44.56 -41.72
C HIS A 100 30.38 -46.04 -41.82
N GLN A 101 30.98 -46.90 -40.98
CA GLN A 101 30.79 -48.35 -41.00
C GLN A 101 29.76 -48.80 -39.97
N TYR A 102 28.56 -48.24 -40.02
CA TYR A 102 27.44 -48.59 -39.15
C TYR A 102 26.11 -48.52 -39.92
N ALA A 103 25.13 -49.33 -39.54
CA ALA A 103 23.86 -49.41 -40.27
C ALA A 103 22.95 -48.19 -40.04
N ASN A 104 22.94 -47.66 -38.81
CA ASN A 104 22.20 -46.47 -38.40
C ASN A 104 22.78 -45.92 -37.09
N LEU A 105 22.35 -44.71 -36.68
CA LEU A 105 22.83 -44.08 -35.45
C LEU A 105 22.56 -44.90 -34.18
N PRO A 106 21.37 -45.51 -33.96
CA PRO A 106 21.15 -46.39 -32.82
C PRO A 106 22.15 -47.56 -32.72
N ALA A 107 22.52 -48.17 -33.85
CA ALA A 107 23.52 -49.25 -33.86
C ALA A 107 24.91 -48.75 -33.45
N LEU A 108 25.29 -47.54 -33.90
CA LEU A 108 26.54 -46.90 -33.45
C LEU A 108 26.50 -46.57 -31.95
N PHE A 109 25.39 -46.04 -31.45
CA PHE A 109 25.23 -45.72 -30.02
C PHE A 109 25.20 -46.98 -29.15
N ALA A 110 24.63 -48.08 -29.63
CA ALA A 110 24.68 -49.35 -28.91
C ALA A 110 26.14 -49.83 -28.74
N GLN A 111 26.96 -49.74 -29.80
CA GLN A 111 28.39 -50.06 -29.73
C GLN A 111 29.15 -49.12 -28.78
N LEU A 112 28.85 -47.83 -28.81
CA LEU A 112 29.39 -46.84 -27.88
C LEU A 112 29.04 -47.20 -26.42
N PHE A 113 27.79 -47.56 -26.13
CA PHE A 113 27.37 -47.91 -24.78
C PHE A 113 28.04 -49.17 -24.25
N ILE A 114 28.41 -50.12 -25.12
CA ILE A 114 29.22 -51.27 -24.72
C ILE A 114 30.61 -50.80 -24.23
N GLU A 115 31.27 -49.90 -24.96
CA GLU A 115 32.56 -49.35 -24.54
C GLU A 115 32.42 -48.51 -23.26
N LEU A 116 31.39 -47.66 -23.17
CA LEU A 116 31.17 -46.81 -22.00
C LEU A 116 30.79 -47.58 -20.73
N ASN A 117 30.22 -48.78 -20.84
CA ASN A 117 29.87 -49.60 -19.67
C ASN A 117 31.12 -50.11 -18.92
N GLU A 118 32.29 -50.16 -19.57
CA GLU A 118 33.58 -50.47 -18.91
C GLU A 118 34.14 -49.26 -18.15
N TRP A 119 33.69 -48.04 -18.46
CA TRP A 119 34.08 -46.80 -17.81
C TRP A 119 33.23 -46.54 -16.55
N ARG A 120 33.85 -46.51 -15.37
CA ARG A 120 33.13 -46.36 -14.09
C ARG A 120 33.07 -44.93 -13.53
N ARG A 121 33.80 -43.98 -14.11
CA ARG A 121 33.80 -42.58 -13.64
C ARG A 121 32.62 -41.82 -14.27
N PRO A 122 32.12 -40.74 -13.65
CA PRO A 122 31.13 -39.87 -14.27
C PRO A 122 31.65 -39.30 -15.60
N ILE A 123 30.78 -39.24 -16.60
CA ILE A 123 31.02 -38.66 -17.93
C ILE A 123 29.96 -37.59 -18.16
N PHE A 124 30.42 -36.41 -18.59
CA PHE A 124 29.53 -35.32 -18.97
C PHE A 124 29.67 -35.04 -20.46
N LEU A 125 28.55 -34.97 -21.18
CA LEU A 125 28.53 -34.58 -22.59
C LEU A 125 27.69 -33.33 -22.75
N VAL A 126 28.30 -32.24 -23.21
CA VAL A 126 27.60 -30.99 -23.52
C VAL A 126 27.37 -30.88 -25.02
N ILE A 127 26.12 -30.67 -25.43
CA ILE A 127 25.75 -30.30 -26.80
C ILE A 127 25.23 -28.87 -26.78
N ASP A 128 25.95 -27.96 -27.43
CA ASP A 128 25.57 -26.55 -27.56
C ASP A 128 24.81 -26.32 -28.87
N ASP A 129 23.86 -25.39 -28.83
CA ASP A 129 23.03 -24.97 -29.98
C ASP A 129 22.18 -26.08 -30.65
N TYR A 130 21.53 -26.95 -29.86
CA TYR A 130 20.74 -28.09 -30.38
C TYR A 130 19.54 -27.72 -31.26
N HIS A 131 19.01 -26.50 -31.14
CA HIS A 131 17.97 -25.95 -32.02
C HIS A 131 18.32 -25.97 -33.52
N LEU A 132 19.61 -26.11 -33.88
CA LEU A 132 20.06 -26.25 -35.28
C LEU A 132 19.78 -27.64 -35.87
N ILE A 133 19.46 -28.64 -35.03
CA ILE A 133 19.08 -29.97 -35.48
C ILE A 133 17.57 -29.99 -35.75
N MET A 134 17.23 -30.13 -37.02
CA MET A 134 15.84 -30.29 -37.50
C MET A 134 15.59 -31.70 -38.07
N ASN A 135 16.64 -32.50 -38.23
CA ASN A 135 16.56 -33.82 -38.83
C ASN A 135 15.98 -34.86 -37.85
N ASN A 136 14.82 -35.42 -38.21
CA ASN A 136 14.11 -36.40 -37.39
C ASN A 136 14.92 -37.66 -37.09
N ILE A 137 15.82 -38.08 -37.99
CA ILE A 137 16.68 -39.26 -37.77
C ILE A 137 17.60 -39.03 -36.56
N ILE A 138 18.14 -37.81 -36.42
CA ILE A 138 18.99 -37.43 -35.29
C ILE A 138 18.16 -37.36 -34.01
N HIS A 139 16.95 -36.77 -34.05
CA HIS A 139 16.07 -36.74 -32.88
C HIS A 139 15.67 -38.15 -32.40
N GLU A 140 15.32 -39.06 -33.31
CA GLU A 140 15.03 -40.46 -32.97
C GLU A 140 16.24 -41.18 -32.37
N ALA A 141 17.42 -40.97 -32.94
CA ALA A 141 18.66 -41.51 -32.40
C ALA A 141 18.98 -40.96 -31.00
N MET A 142 18.74 -39.68 -30.74
CA MET A 142 18.94 -39.08 -29.42
C MET A 142 17.91 -39.56 -28.39
N ARG A 143 16.66 -39.87 -28.80
CA ARG A 143 15.69 -40.56 -27.93
C ARG A 143 16.18 -41.95 -27.54
N PHE A 144 16.73 -42.70 -28.50
CA PHE A 144 17.39 -43.98 -28.22
C PHE A 144 18.57 -43.79 -27.26
N PHE A 145 19.41 -42.78 -27.49
CA PHE A 145 20.56 -42.44 -26.64
C PHE A 145 20.11 -42.22 -25.19
N LEU A 146 19.16 -41.32 -24.94
CA LEU A 146 18.66 -40.99 -23.61
C LEU A 146 18.03 -42.20 -22.88
N ARG A 147 17.37 -43.08 -23.63
CA ARG A 147 16.76 -44.29 -23.08
C ARG A 147 17.80 -45.31 -22.63
N HIS A 148 18.89 -45.46 -23.39
CA HIS A 148 19.84 -46.56 -23.21
C HIS A 148 21.22 -46.14 -22.68
N GLN A 149 21.48 -44.84 -22.47
CA GLN A 149 22.76 -44.38 -21.95
C GLN A 149 23.09 -45.01 -20.57
N PRO A 150 24.38 -45.25 -20.29
CA PRO A 150 24.87 -45.66 -18.98
C PRO A 150 24.48 -44.69 -17.86
N GLU A 151 24.37 -45.17 -16.62
CA GLU A 151 23.98 -44.35 -15.46
C GLU A 151 25.03 -43.30 -15.08
N ASN A 152 26.30 -43.55 -15.41
CA ASN A 152 27.39 -42.62 -15.18
C ASN A 152 27.55 -41.56 -16.28
N LEU A 153 26.64 -41.51 -17.26
CA LEU A 153 26.63 -40.50 -18.32
C LEU A 153 25.49 -39.51 -18.12
N THR A 154 25.84 -38.23 -18.02
CA THR A 154 24.89 -37.11 -18.04
C THR A 154 25.03 -36.33 -19.34
N LEU A 155 23.92 -36.20 -20.06
CA LEU A 155 23.81 -35.37 -21.26
C LEU A 155 23.31 -33.97 -20.89
N THR A 156 24.03 -32.93 -21.29
CA THR A 156 23.65 -31.53 -21.11
C THR A 156 23.36 -30.90 -22.47
N ILE A 157 22.12 -30.46 -22.71
CA ILE A 157 21.69 -29.84 -23.96
C ILE A 157 21.41 -28.35 -23.75
N LEU A 158 22.02 -27.51 -24.57
CA LEU A 158 21.71 -26.09 -24.68
C LEU A 158 20.89 -25.86 -25.96
N SER A 159 19.73 -25.21 -25.81
CA SER A 159 18.86 -24.95 -26.96
C SER A 159 18.12 -23.62 -26.84
N ARG A 160 17.73 -23.03 -27.98
CA ARG A 160 16.87 -21.83 -28.03
C ARG A 160 15.41 -22.16 -27.74
N ASN A 161 14.98 -23.34 -28.18
CA ASN A 161 13.63 -23.88 -28.03
C ASN A 161 13.67 -25.28 -27.40
N LEU A 162 12.51 -25.75 -26.96
CA LEU A 162 12.37 -27.10 -26.42
C LEU A 162 12.62 -28.13 -27.55
N PRO A 163 13.66 -28.98 -27.46
CA PRO A 163 13.96 -29.93 -28.52
C PRO A 163 12.97 -31.10 -28.51
N SER A 164 12.74 -31.68 -29.69
CA SER A 164 11.79 -32.78 -29.92
C SER A 164 12.28 -34.14 -29.38
N LEU A 165 12.73 -34.20 -28.13
CA LEU A 165 13.35 -35.39 -27.51
C LEU A 165 12.40 -36.19 -26.59
N GLY A 166 11.14 -35.77 -26.44
CA GLY A 166 10.16 -36.51 -25.64
C GLY A 166 10.48 -36.53 -24.14
N VAL A 167 10.82 -35.38 -23.57
CA VAL A 167 11.36 -35.24 -22.20
C VAL A 167 10.35 -35.51 -21.08
N ALA A 168 9.05 -35.58 -21.39
CA ALA A 168 7.99 -35.79 -20.40
C ALA A 168 8.20 -37.03 -19.51
N ASN A 169 8.64 -38.15 -20.11
CA ASN A 169 8.92 -39.38 -19.36
C ASN A 169 10.12 -39.25 -18.41
N LEU A 170 11.13 -38.46 -18.78
CA LEU A 170 12.28 -38.19 -17.92
C LEU A 170 11.89 -37.29 -16.75
N ARG A 171 10.99 -36.33 -16.99
CA ARG A 171 10.42 -35.44 -15.95
C ARG A 171 9.68 -36.23 -14.89
N VAL A 172 8.80 -37.17 -15.28
CA VAL A 172 8.04 -38.03 -14.34
C VAL A 172 8.93 -38.95 -13.51
N ARG A 173 10.10 -39.35 -14.04
CA ARG A 173 11.06 -40.23 -13.36
C ARG A 173 12.11 -39.48 -12.55
N GLU A 174 12.01 -38.16 -12.44
CA GLU A 174 13.02 -37.31 -11.79
C GLU A 174 14.43 -37.47 -12.40
N GLN A 175 14.51 -37.81 -13.70
CA GLN A 175 15.76 -38.01 -14.44
C GLN A 175 16.16 -36.80 -15.30
N LEU A 176 15.46 -35.69 -15.14
CA LEU A 176 15.59 -34.46 -15.93
C LEU A 176 15.79 -33.24 -15.03
N LEU A 177 16.88 -32.50 -15.25
CA LEU A 177 17.08 -31.17 -14.67
C LEU A 177 16.79 -30.11 -15.74
N GLU A 178 15.75 -29.31 -15.55
CA GLU A 178 15.39 -28.20 -16.45
C GLU A 178 15.81 -26.84 -15.87
N ILE A 179 16.42 -26.01 -16.73
CA ILE A 179 16.70 -24.60 -16.47
C ILE A 179 16.15 -23.77 -17.63
N ASP A 180 15.15 -22.95 -17.35
CA ASP A 180 14.45 -22.12 -18.33
C ASP A 180 14.97 -20.66 -18.37
N SER A 181 14.33 -19.82 -19.20
CA SER A 181 14.66 -18.39 -19.33
C SER A 181 14.42 -17.58 -18.05
N GLN A 182 13.42 -17.92 -17.23
CA GLN A 182 13.12 -17.21 -15.98
C GLN A 182 14.23 -17.47 -14.96
N GLN A 183 14.66 -18.73 -14.85
CA GLN A 183 15.78 -19.11 -14.01
C GLN A 183 17.10 -18.57 -14.54
N LEU A 184 17.27 -18.45 -15.86
CA LEU A 184 18.46 -17.85 -16.47
C LEU A 184 18.46 -16.33 -16.48
N ALA A 185 17.38 -15.63 -16.21
CA ALA A 185 17.39 -14.17 -16.05
C ALA A 185 18.31 -13.79 -14.87
N PHE A 186 19.06 -12.69 -14.99
CA PHE A 186 19.85 -12.17 -13.87
C PHE A 186 18.94 -11.67 -12.75
N ASP A 187 19.30 -12.01 -11.52
CA ASP A 187 18.72 -11.34 -10.35
C ASP A 187 19.42 -9.99 -10.07
N HIS A 188 18.92 -9.26 -9.07
CA HIS A 188 19.47 -7.96 -8.70
C HIS A 188 20.95 -8.02 -8.28
N GLN A 189 21.37 -9.10 -7.61
CA GLN A 189 22.76 -9.26 -7.17
C GLN A 189 23.67 -9.59 -8.35
N GLU A 190 23.24 -10.49 -9.24
CA GLU A 190 23.92 -10.84 -10.48
C GLU A 190 24.08 -9.61 -11.39
N THR A 191 23.06 -8.76 -11.47
CA THR A 191 23.09 -7.51 -12.26
C THR A 191 24.05 -6.47 -11.69
N GLN A 192 24.09 -6.30 -10.36
CA GLN A 192 25.06 -5.41 -9.73
C GLN A 192 26.50 -5.87 -10.01
N GLN A 193 26.77 -7.16 -9.78
CA GLN A 193 28.08 -7.76 -10.10
C GLN A 193 28.43 -7.63 -11.59
N PHE A 194 27.43 -7.67 -12.48
CA PHE A 194 27.63 -7.52 -13.92
C PHE A 194 28.20 -6.14 -14.27
N PHE A 195 27.59 -5.08 -13.72
CA PHE A 195 28.01 -3.70 -13.97
C PHE A 195 29.31 -3.35 -13.25
N ASP A 196 29.50 -3.80 -12.00
CA ASP A 196 30.74 -3.57 -11.23
C ASP A 196 31.99 -4.07 -11.97
N LYS A 197 31.86 -5.17 -12.73
CA LYS A 197 32.97 -5.73 -13.53
C LYS A 197 33.21 -5.02 -14.87
N ARG A 198 32.31 -4.15 -15.32
CA ARG A 198 32.31 -3.59 -16.70
C ARG A 198 32.40 -2.08 -16.75
N LEU A 199 31.89 -1.39 -15.74
CA LEU A 199 31.84 0.05 -15.67
C LEU A 199 32.77 0.56 -14.58
N THR A 200 33.39 1.71 -14.82
CA THR A 200 34.19 2.43 -13.83
C THR A 200 33.97 3.92 -14.08
N PRO A 201 33.25 4.65 -13.19
CA PRO A 201 32.69 4.21 -11.90
C PRO A 201 31.50 3.23 -12.03
N SER A 202 31.18 2.51 -10.95
CA SER A 202 30.02 1.59 -10.88
C SER A 202 28.70 2.36 -10.76
N LEU A 203 27.60 1.70 -11.17
CA LEU A 203 26.24 2.24 -11.00
C LEU A 203 25.76 2.06 -9.56
N ASP A 204 24.87 2.94 -9.12
CA ASP A 204 24.21 2.80 -7.82
C ASP A 204 23.32 1.54 -7.77
N ALA A 205 23.08 1.03 -6.55
CA ALA A 205 22.29 -0.18 -6.34
C ALA A 205 20.83 -0.03 -6.80
N ASP A 206 20.21 1.14 -6.62
CA ASP A 206 18.82 1.35 -7.03
C ASP A 206 18.72 1.51 -8.55
N ASP A 207 19.71 2.12 -9.19
CA ASP A 207 19.83 2.15 -10.66
C ASP A 207 20.01 0.74 -11.25
N CYS A 208 20.84 -0.11 -10.62
CA CYS A 208 21.02 -1.51 -11.03
C CYS A 208 19.71 -2.31 -10.92
N LYS A 209 18.96 -2.15 -9.83
CA LYS A 209 17.65 -2.79 -9.65
C LYS A 209 16.66 -2.33 -10.72
N ARG A 210 16.62 -1.02 -10.98
CA ARG A 210 15.73 -0.42 -11.99
C ARG A 210 16.03 -0.96 -13.38
N LEU A 211 17.30 -0.96 -13.81
CA LEU A 211 17.72 -1.51 -15.10
C LEU A 211 17.45 -3.02 -15.20
N CYS A 212 17.71 -3.77 -14.12
CA CYS A 212 17.40 -5.21 -14.06
C CYS A 212 15.92 -5.48 -14.30
N ASN A 213 15.04 -4.68 -13.68
CA ASN A 213 13.59 -4.80 -13.84
C ASN A 213 13.15 -4.38 -15.25
N GLU A 214 13.70 -3.29 -15.79
CA GLU A 214 13.38 -2.79 -17.14
C GLU A 214 13.70 -3.84 -18.22
N VAL A 215 14.82 -4.55 -18.11
CA VAL A 215 15.22 -5.58 -19.09
C VAL A 215 14.87 -7.00 -18.65
N ALA A 216 14.14 -7.17 -17.54
CA ALA A 216 13.79 -8.45 -16.92
C ALA A 216 14.99 -9.42 -16.83
N GLY A 217 16.16 -8.90 -16.41
CA GLY A 217 17.38 -9.67 -16.19
C GLY A 217 18.04 -10.24 -17.45
N TRP A 218 17.67 -9.79 -18.66
CA TRP A 218 18.27 -10.27 -19.91
C TRP A 218 19.74 -9.85 -20.05
N ALA A 219 20.66 -10.82 -19.96
CA ALA A 219 22.11 -10.56 -19.90
C ALA A 219 22.67 -9.84 -21.14
N THR A 220 22.17 -10.13 -22.35
CA THR A 220 22.58 -9.39 -23.56
C THR A 220 22.12 -7.94 -23.55
N ALA A 221 20.89 -7.64 -23.10
CA ALA A 221 20.47 -6.25 -22.95
C ALA A 221 21.39 -5.52 -21.96
N LEU A 222 21.68 -6.10 -20.80
CA LEU A 222 22.62 -5.53 -19.84
C LEU A 222 24.02 -5.31 -20.47
N GLN A 223 24.47 -6.23 -21.32
CA GLN A 223 25.75 -6.11 -22.04
C GLN A 223 25.75 -4.96 -23.05
N LEU A 224 24.66 -4.76 -23.79
CA LEU A 224 24.53 -3.64 -24.73
C LEU A 224 24.48 -2.30 -23.97
N ILE A 225 23.76 -2.25 -22.84
CA ILE A 225 23.73 -1.10 -21.94
C ILE A 225 25.14 -0.78 -21.40
N ALA A 226 25.90 -1.80 -21.00
CA ALA A 226 27.26 -1.60 -20.53
C ALA A 226 28.21 -1.14 -21.65
N LEU A 227 27.98 -1.54 -22.91
CA LEU A 227 28.79 -1.09 -24.05
C LEU A 227 28.48 0.37 -24.42
N SER A 228 27.21 0.78 -24.45
CA SER A 228 26.82 2.17 -24.72
C SER A 228 27.33 3.12 -23.63
N ALA A 229 27.24 2.71 -22.36
CA ALA A 229 27.77 3.47 -21.23
C ALA A 229 29.29 3.67 -21.28
N ARG A 230 30.05 2.76 -21.92
CA ARG A 230 31.51 2.91 -22.09
C ARG A 230 31.90 3.84 -23.25
N GLN A 231 31.02 4.02 -24.23
CA GLN A 231 31.25 4.90 -25.38
C GLN A 231 30.90 6.36 -25.07
N SER A 232 30.02 6.59 -24.10
CA SER A 232 29.60 7.91 -23.63
C SER A 232 30.58 8.35 -22.52
N CYS A 233 31.53 9.23 -22.84
CA CYS A 233 32.70 9.51 -21.99
C CYS A 233 32.48 10.40 -20.76
N ASP A 234 31.25 10.85 -20.44
CA ASP A 234 31.03 11.77 -19.31
C ASP A 234 30.40 11.10 -18.07
N ALA A 235 31.01 11.30 -16.91
CA ALA A 235 30.50 10.81 -15.61
C ALA A 235 29.12 11.40 -15.25
N ALA A 236 28.75 12.54 -15.85
CA ALA A 236 27.43 13.17 -15.70
C ALA A 236 26.34 12.51 -16.57
N GLU A 237 26.71 11.67 -17.55
CA GLU A 237 25.77 11.01 -18.48
C GLU A 237 25.28 9.64 -18.00
N LEU A 238 25.92 9.06 -16.98
CA LEU A 238 25.60 7.74 -16.41
C LEU A 238 24.26 7.68 -15.65
N SER A 239 23.49 8.77 -15.62
CA SER A 239 22.14 8.74 -15.04
C SER A 239 21.26 7.73 -15.79
N ALA A 240 20.59 6.84 -15.05
CA ALA A 240 19.83 5.75 -15.63
C ALA A 240 18.68 6.24 -16.54
N LYS A 241 18.19 7.48 -16.36
CA LYS A 241 17.19 8.15 -17.23
C LYS A 241 17.71 8.54 -18.63
N ARG A 242 19.02 8.78 -18.80
CA ARG A 242 19.61 9.09 -20.12
C ARG A 242 20.10 7.82 -20.83
N LEU A 243 20.60 6.86 -20.05
CA LEU A 243 20.97 5.54 -20.57
C LEU A 243 19.77 4.88 -21.27
N SER A 244 18.56 4.93 -20.70
CA SER A 244 17.34 4.35 -21.32
C SER A 244 17.05 4.84 -22.74
N GLY A 245 17.42 6.08 -23.10
CA GLY A 245 17.21 6.63 -24.45
C GLY A 245 18.25 6.16 -25.48
N ILE A 246 19.53 6.08 -25.08
CA ILE A 246 20.63 5.60 -25.95
C ILE A 246 20.56 4.07 -26.12
N ASN A 247 20.04 3.36 -25.12
CA ASN A 247 19.87 1.91 -25.12
C ASN A 247 18.91 1.42 -26.22
N ALA A 248 17.95 2.24 -26.64
CA ALA A 248 16.90 1.82 -27.57
C ALA A 248 17.43 1.47 -28.97
N SER A 249 18.46 2.15 -29.48
CA SER A 249 18.97 1.94 -30.84
C SER A 249 19.75 0.64 -30.98
N HIS A 250 20.81 0.43 -30.19
CA HIS A 250 21.63 -0.79 -30.25
C HIS A 250 20.86 -2.07 -29.90
N LEU A 251 19.92 -1.97 -28.96
CA LEU A 251 19.02 -3.05 -28.60
C LEU A 251 18.04 -3.36 -29.71
N SER A 252 17.50 -2.33 -30.36
CA SER A 252 16.65 -2.46 -31.54
C SER A 252 17.41 -3.15 -32.68
N ASP A 253 18.63 -2.73 -32.99
CA ASP A 253 19.44 -3.32 -34.07
C ASP A 253 19.69 -4.82 -33.84
N TYR A 254 20.04 -5.18 -32.60
CA TYR A 254 20.18 -6.59 -32.22
C TYR A 254 18.87 -7.37 -32.39
N LEU A 255 17.73 -6.86 -31.91
CA LEU A 255 16.44 -7.53 -32.03
C LEU A 255 15.97 -7.63 -33.49
N VAL A 256 16.34 -6.66 -34.35
CA VAL A 256 16.09 -6.75 -35.79
C VAL A 256 16.90 -7.90 -36.38
N ASP A 257 18.21 -7.93 -36.17
CA ASP A 257 19.11 -8.89 -36.85
C ASP A 257 18.97 -10.33 -36.33
N GLU A 258 18.80 -10.50 -35.02
CA GLU A 258 18.77 -11.83 -34.37
C GLU A 258 17.36 -12.41 -34.22
N VAL A 259 16.31 -11.59 -34.34
CA VAL A 259 14.92 -12.03 -34.15
C VAL A 259 14.07 -11.74 -35.39
N LEU A 260 13.83 -10.47 -35.72
CA LEU A 260 12.86 -10.12 -36.78
C LEU A 260 13.32 -10.53 -38.19
N ASN A 261 14.62 -10.50 -38.48
CA ASN A 261 15.17 -10.90 -39.78
C ASN A 261 15.28 -12.42 -39.95
N GLN A 262 15.15 -13.17 -38.84
CA GLN A 262 15.24 -14.64 -38.85
C GLN A 262 13.87 -15.32 -38.96
N VAL A 263 12.76 -14.57 -38.82
CA VAL A 263 11.40 -15.09 -38.94
C VAL A 263 10.82 -14.81 -40.32
N ASP A 264 9.87 -15.64 -40.75
CA ASP A 264 9.17 -15.45 -42.02
C ASP A 264 8.19 -14.26 -41.94
N LYS A 265 7.72 -13.82 -43.12
CA LYS A 265 6.86 -12.62 -43.25
C LYS A 265 5.57 -12.73 -42.43
N SER A 266 4.95 -13.91 -42.37
CA SER A 266 3.70 -14.12 -41.63
C SER A 266 3.92 -13.95 -40.13
N THR A 267 4.98 -14.56 -39.58
CA THR A 267 5.34 -14.43 -38.16
C THR A 267 5.71 -13.00 -37.79
N ARG A 268 6.45 -12.29 -38.65
CA ARG A 268 6.76 -10.87 -38.40
C ARG A 268 5.50 -10.01 -38.31
N GLU A 269 4.55 -10.19 -39.23
CA GLU A 269 3.30 -9.42 -39.24
C GLU A 269 2.46 -9.72 -37.98
N PHE A 270 2.36 -11.00 -37.60
CA PHE A 270 1.73 -11.42 -36.34
C PHE A 270 2.34 -10.74 -35.12
N LEU A 271 3.67 -10.75 -34.98
CA LEU A 271 4.38 -10.13 -33.86
C LEU A 271 4.11 -8.62 -33.77
N LEU A 272 4.10 -7.92 -34.92
CA LEU A 272 3.85 -6.48 -34.95
C LEU A 272 2.39 -6.16 -34.57
N ARG A 273 1.41 -6.85 -35.15
CA ARG A 273 -0.03 -6.60 -34.87
C ARG A 273 -0.39 -6.91 -33.42
N SER A 274 0.09 -8.03 -32.88
CA SER A 274 -0.20 -8.44 -31.50
C SER A 274 0.55 -7.60 -30.45
N SER A 275 1.59 -6.86 -30.84
CA SER A 275 2.41 -6.08 -29.90
C SER A 275 1.66 -4.97 -29.16
N ILE A 276 0.54 -4.49 -29.72
CA ILE A 276 -0.26 -3.44 -29.08
C ILE A 276 -0.95 -3.93 -27.80
N LEU A 277 -1.12 -5.24 -27.65
CA LEU A 277 -1.71 -5.87 -26.48
C LEU A 277 -0.69 -6.02 -25.34
N ARG A 278 -1.13 -5.75 -24.11
CA ARG A 278 -0.32 -6.03 -22.90
C ARG A 278 -0.33 -7.51 -22.55
N SER A 279 -1.47 -8.15 -22.74
CA SER A 279 -1.72 -9.59 -22.60
C SER A 279 -2.65 -10.04 -23.71
N MET A 280 -2.54 -11.30 -24.12
CA MET A 280 -3.24 -11.84 -25.27
C MET A 280 -3.66 -13.28 -25.02
N ASN A 281 -4.81 -13.65 -25.59
CA ASN A 281 -5.34 -15.00 -25.63
C ASN A 281 -5.88 -15.28 -27.05
N ASP A 282 -6.44 -16.47 -27.25
CA ASP A 282 -7.05 -16.85 -28.54
C ASP A 282 -8.02 -15.80 -29.09
N GLY A 283 -9.03 -15.42 -28.30
CA GLY A 283 -10.08 -14.49 -28.74
C GLY A 283 -9.54 -13.11 -29.16
N LEU A 284 -8.57 -12.57 -28.42
CA LEU A 284 -7.93 -11.29 -28.76
C LEU A 284 -7.10 -11.39 -30.04
N ILE A 285 -6.36 -12.48 -30.22
CA ILE A 285 -5.56 -12.70 -31.43
C ILE A 285 -6.46 -12.85 -32.65
N VAL A 286 -7.51 -13.68 -32.57
CA VAL A 286 -8.49 -13.87 -33.65
C VAL A 286 -9.09 -12.53 -34.06
N CYS A 287 -9.45 -11.69 -33.09
CA CYS A 287 -10.01 -10.36 -33.35
C CYS A 287 -9.02 -9.41 -34.05
N LEU A 288 -7.73 -9.44 -33.68
CA LEU A 288 -6.70 -8.55 -34.20
C LEU A 288 -6.10 -8.99 -35.54
N THR A 289 -5.90 -10.28 -35.73
CA THR A 289 -5.22 -10.82 -36.91
C THR A 289 -6.20 -11.29 -37.98
N GLY A 290 -7.42 -11.64 -37.58
CA GLY A 290 -8.42 -12.30 -38.45
C GLY A 290 -8.10 -13.78 -38.71
N GLU A 291 -7.14 -14.36 -38.00
CA GLU A 291 -6.81 -15.80 -38.10
C GLU A 291 -7.82 -16.66 -37.34
N GLU A 292 -8.12 -17.87 -37.82
CA GLU A 292 -9.14 -18.75 -37.21
C GLU A 292 -8.69 -19.45 -35.92
N ASN A 293 -7.38 -19.52 -35.64
CA ASN A 293 -6.83 -20.26 -34.50
C ASN A 293 -5.67 -19.50 -33.84
N GLY A 294 -6.00 -18.49 -33.04
CA GLY A 294 -5.03 -17.65 -32.34
C GLY A 294 -4.21 -18.43 -31.32
N GLN A 295 -4.82 -19.39 -30.63
CA GLN A 295 -4.13 -20.26 -29.67
C GLN A 295 -2.97 -21.01 -30.33
N GLN A 296 -3.21 -21.67 -31.48
CA GLN A 296 -2.16 -22.39 -32.20
C GLN A 296 -1.01 -21.45 -32.59
N ARG A 297 -1.33 -20.21 -32.99
CA ARG A 297 -0.31 -19.23 -33.38
C ARG A 297 0.54 -18.76 -32.21
N LEU A 298 -0.07 -18.55 -31.04
CA LEU A 298 0.62 -18.21 -29.80
C LEU A 298 1.57 -19.34 -29.37
N GLU A 299 1.11 -20.59 -29.41
CA GLU A 299 1.92 -21.76 -29.07
C GLU A 299 3.06 -22.00 -30.05
N GLU A 300 2.85 -21.76 -31.34
CA GLU A 300 3.91 -21.85 -32.35
C GLU A 300 4.99 -20.79 -32.10
N THR A 301 4.57 -19.56 -31.82
CA THR A 301 5.46 -18.43 -31.48
C THR A 301 6.28 -18.73 -30.20
N GLU A 302 5.65 -19.36 -29.21
CA GLU A 302 6.30 -19.85 -27.99
C GLU A 302 7.34 -20.93 -28.29
N ARG A 303 6.98 -21.92 -29.12
CA ARG A 303 7.89 -23.00 -29.54
C ARG A 303 9.07 -22.50 -30.36
N GLN A 304 8.91 -21.41 -31.10
CA GLN A 304 10.00 -20.75 -31.82
C GLN A 304 10.92 -19.93 -30.89
N GLY A 305 10.54 -19.72 -29.63
CA GLY A 305 11.34 -18.98 -28.65
C GLY A 305 11.31 -17.46 -28.87
N LEU A 306 10.24 -16.93 -29.49
CA LEU A 306 10.10 -15.51 -29.84
C LEU A 306 9.62 -14.65 -28.66
N PHE A 307 10.28 -14.80 -27.51
CA PHE A 307 10.09 -13.98 -26.31
C PHE A 307 8.63 -13.82 -25.86
N ILE A 308 7.80 -14.85 -26.08
CA ILE A 308 6.44 -14.94 -25.56
C ILE A 308 6.41 -15.90 -24.36
N GLN A 309 5.57 -15.60 -23.37
CA GLN A 309 5.47 -16.34 -22.12
C GLN A 309 4.00 -16.55 -21.75
N ARG A 310 3.67 -17.72 -21.22
CA ARG A 310 2.38 -17.97 -20.55
C ARG A 310 2.29 -17.19 -19.23
N MET A 311 1.11 -16.66 -18.94
CA MET A 311 0.82 -15.89 -17.72
C MET A 311 0.14 -16.73 -16.64
N ASP A 312 -0.51 -17.82 -17.03
CA ASP A 312 -1.32 -18.64 -16.17
C ASP A 312 -1.06 -20.14 -16.36
N ASP A 313 -1.45 -20.91 -15.34
CA ASP A 313 -1.28 -22.37 -15.35
C ASP A 313 -2.23 -23.06 -16.36
N SER A 314 -3.32 -22.39 -16.73
CA SER A 314 -4.25 -22.87 -17.75
C SER A 314 -3.62 -22.83 -19.15
N GLY A 315 -2.69 -21.89 -19.38
CA GLY A 315 -2.01 -21.72 -20.65
C GLY A 315 -2.83 -21.00 -21.72
N GLU A 316 -3.89 -20.30 -21.31
CA GLU A 316 -4.74 -19.49 -22.19
C GLU A 316 -4.18 -18.08 -22.40
N TRP A 317 -3.49 -17.54 -21.39
CA TRP A 317 -2.98 -16.17 -21.43
C TRP A 317 -1.49 -16.11 -21.71
N PHE A 318 -1.13 -15.25 -22.64
CA PHE A 318 0.23 -15.01 -23.08
C PHE A 318 0.59 -13.53 -22.96
N ARG A 319 1.89 -13.26 -22.84
CA ARG A 319 2.45 -11.91 -22.96
C ARG A 319 3.80 -11.97 -23.63
N PHE A 320 4.14 -10.91 -24.35
CA PHE A 320 5.52 -10.70 -24.74
C PHE A 320 6.38 -10.31 -23.54
N HIS A 321 7.65 -10.67 -23.61
CA HIS A 321 8.66 -10.13 -22.72
C HIS A 321 8.63 -8.59 -22.81
N PRO A 322 8.64 -7.84 -21.69
CA PRO A 322 8.36 -6.39 -21.69
C PRO A 322 9.21 -5.58 -22.67
N LEU A 323 10.50 -5.90 -22.75
CA LEU A 323 11.46 -5.27 -23.66
C LEU A 323 11.19 -5.59 -25.13
N PHE A 324 10.76 -6.82 -25.42
CA PHE A 324 10.38 -7.20 -26.77
C PHE A 324 9.05 -6.54 -27.16
N ALA A 325 8.10 -6.46 -26.23
CA ALA A 325 6.83 -5.78 -26.41
C ALA A 325 7.00 -4.27 -26.71
N SER A 326 7.91 -3.59 -26.00
CA SER A 326 8.17 -2.16 -26.24
C SER A 326 8.83 -1.94 -27.61
N PHE A 327 9.83 -2.76 -27.95
CA PHE A 327 10.47 -2.75 -29.27
C PHE A 327 9.47 -2.99 -30.41
N LEU A 328 8.64 -4.03 -30.30
CA LEU A 328 7.63 -4.36 -31.31
C LEU A 328 6.59 -3.25 -31.45
N ARG A 329 6.13 -2.63 -30.34
CA ARG A 329 5.19 -1.50 -30.39
C ARG A 329 5.77 -0.30 -31.12
N GLN A 330 7.03 0.05 -30.85
CA GLN A 330 7.71 1.14 -31.56
C GLN A 330 7.83 0.84 -33.06
N ARG A 331 8.14 -0.42 -33.42
CA ARG A 331 8.19 -0.86 -34.82
C ARG A 331 6.83 -0.86 -35.47
N CYS A 332 5.79 -1.31 -34.78
CA CYS A 332 4.40 -1.28 -35.25
C CYS A 332 3.95 0.16 -35.53
N GLN A 333 4.27 1.11 -34.64
CA GLN A 333 3.97 2.53 -34.87
C GLN A 333 4.60 3.10 -36.15
N TRP A 334 5.79 2.63 -36.54
CA TRP A 334 6.46 3.11 -37.75
C TRP A 334 6.07 2.33 -39.01
N GLU A 335 6.02 1.00 -38.94
CA GLU A 335 5.77 0.12 -40.09
C GLU A 335 4.27 0.00 -40.42
N MET A 336 3.40 0.14 -39.42
CA MET A 336 1.94 -0.04 -39.54
C MET A 336 1.16 1.24 -39.15
N ALA A 337 1.78 2.42 -39.24
CA ALA A 337 1.18 3.70 -38.84
C ALA A 337 -0.25 3.92 -39.38
N LEU A 338 -0.50 3.54 -40.64
CA LEU A 338 -1.81 3.70 -41.31
C LEU A 338 -2.87 2.70 -40.81
N GLN A 339 -2.45 1.51 -40.36
CA GLN A 339 -3.33 0.44 -39.87
C GLN A 339 -3.53 0.51 -38.35
N LEU A 340 -2.69 1.28 -37.65
CA LEU A 340 -2.65 1.34 -36.19
C LEU A 340 -4.01 1.73 -35.56
N PRO A 341 -4.78 2.72 -36.09
CA PRO A 341 -6.10 3.03 -35.55
C PRO A 341 -7.10 1.86 -35.68
N GLU A 342 -7.06 1.12 -36.80
CA GLU A 342 -7.93 -0.04 -37.02
C GLU A 342 -7.57 -1.20 -36.10
N LEU A 343 -6.26 -1.44 -35.87
CA LEU A 343 -5.79 -2.43 -34.91
C LEU A 343 -6.23 -2.10 -33.48
N HIS A 344 -6.11 -0.84 -33.07
CA HIS A 344 -6.62 -0.42 -31.76
C HIS A 344 -8.14 -0.56 -31.66
N ARG A 345 -8.91 -0.26 -32.71
CA ARG A 345 -10.36 -0.49 -32.71
C ARG A 345 -10.71 -1.98 -32.52
N ALA A 346 -10.06 -2.87 -33.28
CA ALA A 346 -10.24 -4.31 -33.14
C ALA A 346 -9.86 -4.80 -31.73
N ALA A 347 -8.75 -4.33 -31.18
CA ALA A 347 -8.36 -4.66 -29.81
C ALA A 347 -9.41 -4.18 -28.78
N ALA A 348 -9.94 -2.98 -28.94
CA ALA A 348 -10.99 -2.45 -28.06
C ALA A 348 -12.26 -3.32 -28.12
N GLU A 349 -12.70 -3.73 -29.32
CA GLU A 349 -13.84 -4.64 -29.49
C GLU A 349 -13.60 -6.01 -28.83
N GLY A 350 -12.40 -6.58 -29.05
CA GLY A 350 -11.99 -7.84 -28.44
C GLY A 350 -12.01 -7.80 -26.91
N TRP A 351 -11.48 -6.73 -26.30
CA TRP A 351 -11.49 -6.54 -24.85
C TRP A 351 -12.90 -6.35 -24.27
N LEU A 352 -13.80 -5.68 -25.00
CA LEU A 352 -15.21 -5.55 -24.58
C LEU A 352 -15.92 -6.89 -24.55
N VAL A 353 -15.71 -7.75 -25.56
CA VAL A 353 -16.29 -9.11 -25.58
C VAL A 353 -15.78 -9.96 -24.41
N GLN A 354 -14.53 -9.76 -24.00
CA GLN A 354 -13.93 -10.42 -22.84
C GLN A 354 -14.38 -9.82 -21.48
N GLY A 355 -15.11 -8.71 -21.48
CA GLY A 355 -15.61 -8.07 -20.26
C GLY A 355 -14.61 -7.15 -19.54
N TYR A 356 -13.57 -6.67 -20.23
CA TYR A 356 -12.55 -5.77 -19.67
C TYR A 356 -12.65 -4.36 -20.28
N PRO A 357 -13.60 -3.51 -19.82
CA PRO A 357 -13.82 -2.18 -20.40
C PRO A 357 -12.64 -1.21 -20.21
N GLY A 358 -11.86 -1.35 -19.13
CA GLY A 358 -10.69 -0.48 -18.88
C GLY A 358 -9.61 -0.62 -19.95
N GLU A 359 -9.27 -1.86 -20.34
CA GLU A 359 -8.31 -2.10 -21.45
C GLU A 359 -8.91 -1.65 -22.79
N ALA A 360 -10.21 -1.88 -23.01
CA ALA A 360 -10.88 -1.39 -24.22
C ALA A 360 -10.82 0.14 -24.37
N ILE A 361 -10.98 0.88 -23.28
CA ILE A 361 -10.87 2.36 -23.26
C ILE A 361 -9.47 2.81 -23.68
N HIS A 362 -8.41 2.18 -23.16
CA HIS A 362 -7.03 2.53 -23.56
C HIS A 362 -6.82 2.38 -25.07
N HIS A 363 -7.40 1.33 -25.66
CA HIS A 363 -7.36 1.11 -27.09
C HIS A 363 -8.25 2.09 -27.87
N ALA A 364 -9.45 2.43 -27.39
CA ALA A 364 -10.32 3.43 -28.03
C ALA A 364 -9.68 4.84 -28.05
N LEU A 365 -9.02 5.23 -26.94
CA LEU A 365 -8.24 6.46 -26.85
C LEU A 365 -7.07 6.47 -27.84
N ALA A 366 -6.31 5.37 -27.91
CA ALA A 366 -5.20 5.24 -28.85
C ALA A 366 -5.61 5.21 -30.32
N ALA A 367 -6.82 4.71 -30.63
CA ALA A 367 -7.41 4.78 -31.97
C ALA A 367 -7.89 6.19 -32.34
N GLY A 368 -8.07 7.10 -31.36
CA GLY A 368 -8.75 8.38 -31.56
C GLY A 368 -10.25 8.24 -31.86
N ASP A 369 -10.85 7.09 -31.54
CA ASP A 369 -12.25 6.79 -31.86
C ASP A 369 -13.18 7.31 -30.75
N THR A 370 -13.54 8.58 -30.88
CA THR A 370 -14.40 9.28 -29.90
C THR A 370 -15.81 8.68 -29.81
N ALA A 371 -16.35 8.13 -30.91
CA ALA A 371 -17.67 7.52 -30.93
C ALA A 371 -17.68 6.22 -30.13
N MET A 372 -16.69 5.34 -30.36
CA MET A 372 -16.52 4.12 -29.58
C MET A 372 -16.29 4.42 -28.09
N LEU A 373 -15.43 5.40 -27.79
CA LEU A 373 -15.17 5.82 -26.42
C LEU A 373 -16.46 6.27 -25.71
N ARG A 374 -17.28 7.09 -26.38
CA ARG A 374 -18.58 7.54 -25.86
C ARG A 374 -19.49 6.35 -25.53
N ASP A 375 -19.60 5.39 -26.44
CA ASP A 375 -20.49 4.25 -26.28
C ASP A 375 -20.04 3.32 -25.13
N ILE A 376 -18.72 3.10 -24.98
CA ILE A 376 -18.16 2.37 -23.83
C ILE A 376 -18.47 3.10 -22.51
N LEU A 377 -18.30 4.43 -22.46
CA LEU A 377 -18.57 5.21 -21.25
C LEU A 377 -20.05 5.18 -20.86
N LEU A 378 -20.97 5.30 -21.83
CA LEU A 378 -22.40 5.24 -21.54
C LEU A 378 -22.82 3.92 -20.88
N GLN A 379 -22.11 2.83 -21.17
CA GLN A 379 -22.39 1.51 -20.61
C GLN A 379 -21.61 1.20 -19.31
N TYR A 380 -20.35 1.61 -19.22
CA TYR A 380 -19.43 1.13 -18.16
C TYR A 380 -18.89 2.22 -17.23
N ALA A 381 -19.13 3.51 -17.49
CA ALA A 381 -18.51 4.59 -16.72
C ALA A 381 -18.84 4.55 -15.22
N TRP A 382 -20.07 4.20 -14.85
CA TRP A 382 -20.45 4.08 -13.44
C TRP A 382 -19.73 2.91 -12.74
N SER A 383 -19.46 1.82 -13.46
CA SER A 383 -18.63 0.73 -12.94
C SER A 383 -17.21 1.23 -12.66
N LEU A 384 -16.59 1.91 -13.63
CA LEU A 384 -15.24 2.48 -13.48
C LEU A 384 -15.19 3.51 -12.33
N PHE A 385 -16.22 4.33 -12.21
CA PHE A 385 -16.34 5.32 -11.13
C PHE A 385 -16.39 4.64 -9.76
N ASN A 386 -17.22 3.61 -9.61
CA ASN A 386 -17.36 2.86 -8.35
C ASN A 386 -16.10 2.04 -8.00
N HIS A 387 -15.36 1.56 -9.00
CA HIS A 387 -14.06 0.89 -8.81
C HIS A 387 -12.88 1.85 -8.66
N SER A 388 -13.14 3.16 -8.51
CA SER A 388 -12.13 4.21 -8.31
C SER A 388 -11.13 4.39 -9.47
N GLU A 389 -11.49 4.03 -10.70
CA GLU A 389 -10.70 4.31 -11.91
C GLU A 389 -10.89 5.77 -12.39
N LEU A 390 -10.78 6.73 -11.45
CA LEU A 390 -11.11 8.14 -11.66
C LEU A 390 -10.14 8.83 -12.65
N SER A 391 -8.86 8.45 -12.64
CA SER A 391 -7.86 9.00 -13.57
C SER A 391 -8.14 8.60 -15.02
N LEU A 392 -8.52 7.34 -15.25
CA LEU A 392 -8.91 6.85 -16.56
C LEU A 392 -10.17 7.58 -17.06
N LEU A 393 -11.17 7.73 -16.18
CA LEU A 393 -12.38 8.50 -16.51
C LEU A 393 -12.07 9.96 -16.85
N GLU A 394 -11.14 10.60 -16.14
CA GLU A 394 -10.71 11.98 -16.44
C GLU A 394 -10.05 12.08 -17.81
N GLU A 395 -9.17 11.14 -18.14
CA GLU A 395 -8.52 11.05 -19.45
C GLU A 395 -9.56 10.87 -20.57
N CYS A 396 -10.59 10.04 -20.32
CA CYS A 396 -11.70 9.85 -21.24
C CYS A 396 -12.53 11.11 -21.45
N MET A 397 -12.90 11.81 -20.37
CA MET A 397 -13.69 13.05 -20.46
C MET A 397 -12.94 14.14 -21.22
N ASN A 398 -11.61 14.22 -21.06
CA ASN A 398 -10.77 15.18 -21.78
C ASN A 398 -10.58 14.84 -23.26
N ALA A 399 -10.67 13.56 -23.64
CA ALA A 399 -10.56 13.11 -25.02
C ALA A 399 -11.84 13.33 -25.85
N LEU A 400 -13.01 13.42 -25.20
CA LEU A 400 -14.29 13.64 -25.88
C LEU A 400 -14.49 15.12 -26.25
N PRO A 401 -14.83 15.44 -27.51
CA PRO A 401 -15.24 16.78 -27.89
C PRO A 401 -16.48 17.24 -27.10
N TYR A 402 -16.51 18.51 -26.69
CA TYR A 402 -17.61 19.06 -25.90
C TYR A 402 -18.98 18.90 -26.58
N GLU A 403 -19.03 18.94 -27.92
CA GLU A 403 -20.27 18.72 -28.67
C GLU A 403 -20.86 17.32 -28.45
N GLN A 404 -20.03 16.27 -28.39
CA GLN A 404 -20.46 14.90 -28.15
C GLN A 404 -20.88 14.68 -26.69
N LEU A 405 -20.25 15.39 -25.73
CA LEU A 405 -20.70 15.40 -24.33
C LEU A 405 -22.10 16.00 -24.21
N LEU A 406 -22.42 17.04 -24.97
CA LEU A 406 -23.74 17.66 -24.97
C LEU A 406 -24.82 16.78 -25.62
N GLU A 407 -24.47 15.96 -26.61
CA GLU A 407 -25.39 14.95 -27.18
C GLU A 407 -25.77 13.87 -26.17
N SER A 408 -24.95 13.67 -25.13
CA SER A 408 -25.17 12.70 -24.07
C SER A 408 -25.08 13.35 -22.68
N PRO A 409 -26.14 14.04 -22.21
CA PRO A 409 -26.13 14.78 -20.95
C PRO A 409 -25.74 13.95 -19.70
N ARG A 410 -25.88 12.63 -19.75
CA ARG A 410 -25.40 11.71 -18.70
C ARG A 410 -23.87 11.70 -18.55
N LEU A 411 -23.12 11.96 -19.62
CA LEU A 411 -21.66 12.10 -19.54
C LEU A 411 -21.24 13.42 -18.89
N VAL A 412 -22.02 14.49 -19.07
CA VAL A 412 -21.84 15.74 -18.32
C VAL A 412 -22.06 15.49 -16.82
N LEU A 413 -23.11 14.75 -16.47
CA LEU A 413 -23.37 14.39 -15.08
C LEU A 413 -22.19 13.61 -14.48
N LEU A 414 -21.68 12.61 -15.21
CA LEU A 414 -20.50 11.85 -14.81
C LEU A 414 -19.27 12.75 -14.62
N GLN A 415 -19.01 13.68 -15.56
CA GLN A 415 -17.92 14.64 -15.46
C GLN A 415 -18.05 15.52 -14.20
N ALA A 416 -19.28 15.92 -13.88
CA ALA A 416 -19.57 16.69 -12.67
C ALA A 416 -19.37 15.86 -11.38
N TRP A 417 -19.75 14.58 -11.38
CA TRP A 417 -19.45 13.65 -10.27
C TRP A 417 -17.95 13.43 -10.10
N LEU A 418 -17.21 13.31 -11.20
CA LEU A 418 -15.75 13.19 -11.18
C LEU A 418 -15.10 14.43 -10.56
N ALA A 419 -15.50 15.63 -10.98
CA ALA A 419 -15.06 16.88 -10.38
C ALA A 419 -15.38 16.95 -8.88
N GLN A 420 -16.57 16.51 -8.46
CA GLN A 420 -16.95 16.46 -7.05
C GLN A 420 -16.05 15.50 -6.25
N SER A 421 -15.79 14.30 -6.77
CA SER A 421 -14.95 13.28 -6.09
C SER A 421 -13.49 13.73 -5.90
N GLN A 422 -13.01 14.61 -6.77
CA GLN A 422 -11.67 15.20 -6.70
C GLN A 422 -11.64 16.56 -5.94
N HIS A 423 -12.70 16.86 -5.18
CA HIS A 423 -12.85 18.09 -4.39
C HIS A 423 -12.88 19.41 -5.20
N ARG A 424 -13.17 19.34 -6.51
CA ARG A 424 -13.30 20.49 -7.41
C ARG A 424 -14.74 21.06 -7.39
N TYR A 425 -15.23 21.38 -6.19
CA TYR A 425 -16.63 21.76 -5.94
C TYR A 425 -17.11 23.00 -6.72
N SER A 426 -16.22 23.96 -6.99
CA SER A 426 -16.50 25.15 -7.81
C SER A 426 -16.74 24.81 -9.28
N GLU A 427 -16.05 23.79 -9.80
CA GLU A 427 -16.18 23.34 -11.18
C GLU A 427 -17.52 22.66 -11.42
N VAL A 428 -18.03 21.89 -10.45
CA VAL A 428 -19.30 21.17 -10.56
C VAL A 428 -20.45 22.10 -10.96
N ASN A 429 -20.64 23.20 -10.24
CA ASN A 429 -21.71 24.15 -10.54
C ASN A 429 -21.54 24.80 -11.91
N THR A 430 -20.29 25.06 -12.31
CA THR A 430 -19.97 25.66 -13.60
C THR A 430 -20.30 24.70 -14.74
N LEU A 431 -19.87 23.44 -14.64
CA LEU A 431 -20.13 22.38 -15.61
C LEU A 431 -21.63 22.16 -15.81
N LEU A 432 -22.37 21.97 -14.71
CA LEU A 432 -23.82 21.74 -14.78
C LEU A 432 -24.57 22.94 -15.36
N SER A 433 -24.21 24.17 -14.96
CA SER A 433 -24.88 25.38 -15.46
C SER A 433 -24.57 25.65 -16.94
N GLN A 434 -23.33 25.40 -17.37
CA GLN A 434 -22.95 25.52 -18.78
C GLN A 434 -23.68 24.48 -19.64
N ALA A 435 -23.81 23.25 -19.15
CA ALA A 435 -24.56 22.22 -19.85
C ALA A 435 -26.05 22.55 -19.96
N GLU A 436 -26.69 23.01 -18.88
CA GLU A 436 -28.08 23.47 -18.92
C GLU A 436 -28.28 24.61 -19.95
N GLN A 437 -27.38 25.59 -19.97
CA GLN A 437 -27.43 26.70 -20.93
C GLN A 437 -27.25 26.22 -22.37
N ALA A 438 -26.26 25.35 -22.62
CA ALA A 438 -25.97 24.81 -23.94
C ALA A 438 -27.11 23.92 -24.47
N LEU A 439 -27.70 23.08 -23.61
CA LEU A 439 -28.86 22.24 -23.94
C LEU A 439 -30.08 23.11 -24.29
N HIS A 440 -30.33 24.17 -23.52
CA HIS A 440 -31.40 25.13 -23.81
C HIS A 440 -31.16 25.86 -25.14
N GLN A 441 -29.94 26.32 -25.42
CA GLN A 441 -29.57 26.99 -26.68
C GLN A 441 -29.77 26.07 -27.90
N LYS A 442 -29.44 24.77 -27.77
CA LYS A 442 -29.65 23.77 -28.82
C LYS A 442 -31.08 23.22 -28.90
N GLN A 443 -32.01 23.74 -28.07
CA GLN A 443 -33.41 23.27 -27.98
C GLN A 443 -33.53 21.76 -27.68
N ILE A 444 -32.56 21.19 -26.97
CA ILE A 444 -32.60 19.79 -26.52
C ILE A 444 -33.44 19.76 -25.24
N ALA A 445 -34.56 19.04 -25.26
CA ALA A 445 -35.41 18.88 -24.09
C ALA A 445 -34.64 18.13 -22.99
N ILE A 446 -34.44 18.77 -21.84
CA ILE A 446 -33.84 18.13 -20.68
C ILE A 446 -34.96 17.37 -19.95
N GLU A 447 -34.79 16.06 -19.80
CA GLU A 447 -35.72 15.27 -19.03
C GLU A 447 -35.78 15.77 -17.57
N PRO A 448 -36.97 15.93 -16.97
CA PRO A 448 -37.11 16.37 -15.58
C PRO A 448 -36.32 15.53 -14.58
N ASP A 449 -36.15 14.25 -14.89
CA ASP A 449 -35.40 13.27 -14.10
C ASP A 449 -33.89 13.58 -14.06
N LEU A 450 -33.29 13.94 -15.20
CA LEU A 450 -31.88 14.33 -15.25
C LEU A 450 -31.60 15.64 -14.49
N LEU A 451 -32.53 16.60 -14.55
CA LEU A 451 -32.44 17.82 -13.73
C LEU A 451 -32.47 17.49 -12.23
N ALA A 452 -33.24 16.46 -11.83
CA ALA A 452 -33.27 16.00 -10.46
C ALA A 452 -31.93 15.37 -10.03
N GLU A 453 -31.23 14.66 -10.92
CA GLU A 453 -29.88 14.18 -10.67
C GLU A 453 -28.85 15.32 -10.53
N PHE A 454 -28.98 16.37 -11.35
CA PHE A 454 -28.15 17.58 -11.23
C PHE A 454 -28.37 18.25 -9.88
N ASP A 455 -29.63 18.36 -9.44
CA ASP A 455 -29.98 18.93 -8.14
C ASP A 455 -29.44 18.08 -6.98
N ALA A 456 -29.45 16.74 -7.09
CA ALA A 456 -28.85 15.85 -6.07
C ALA A 456 -27.34 16.09 -5.90
N LEU A 457 -26.60 16.21 -7.02
CA LEU A 457 -25.18 16.51 -7.00
C LEU A 457 -24.90 17.94 -6.46
N ARG A 458 -25.69 18.93 -6.89
CA ARG A 458 -25.61 20.30 -6.36
C ARG A 458 -25.89 20.33 -4.85
N ALA A 459 -26.80 19.49 -4.36
CA ALA A 459 -27.09 19.37 -2.93
C ALA A 459 -25.85 18.86 -2.16
N GLN A 460 -25.18 17.83 -2.66
CA GLN A 460 -23.94 17.32 -2.05
C GLN A 460 -22.83 18.37 -2.06
N VAL A 461 -22.65 19.09 -3.17
CA VAL A 461 -21.65 20.18 -3.26
C VAL A 461 -21.97 21.32 -2.29
N ALA A 462 -23.25 21.69 -2.16
CA ALA A 462 -23.68 22.70 -1.19
C ALA A 462 -23.39 22.25 0.25
N MET A 463 -23.63 20.97 0.56
CA MET A 463 -23.33 20.39 1.87
C MET A 463 -21.82 20.42 2.16
N ASN A 464 -20.99 19.95 1.22
CA ASN A 464 -19.52 19.97 1.33
C ASN A 464 -18.96 21.40 1.44
N SER A 465 -19.68 22.40 0.94
CA SER A 465 -19.32 23.83 0.99
C SER A 465 -19.89 24.55 2.22
N GLY A 466 -20.50 23.84 3.17
CA GLY A 466 -21.05 24.41 4.40
C GLY A 466 -22.32 25.24 4.20
N LYS A 467 -23.16 24.91 3.21
CA LYS A 467 -24.43 25.61 2.89
C LYS A 467 -25.64 24.69 3.09
N PRO A 468 -25.97 24.29 4.33
CA PRO A 468 -26.99 23.27 4.60
C PRO A 468 -28.40 23.68 4.17
N GLU A 469 -28.78 24.96 4.21
CA GLU A 469 -30.12 25.40 3.78
C GLU A 469 -30.32 25.27 2.26
N MET A 470 -29.25 25.52 1.49
CA MET A 470 -29.26 25.32 0.05
C MET A 470 -29.29 23.82 -0.28
N ALA A 471 -28.50 23.03 0.44
CA ALA A 471 -28.48 21.58 0.32
C ALA A 471 -29.87 20.96 0.59
N ASP A 472 -30.56 21.41 1.64
CA ASP A 472 -31.92 20.94 2.00
C ASP A 472 -32.93 21.14 0.86
N LYS A 473 -32.95 22.36 0.30
CA LYS A 473 -33.88 22.72 -0.79
C LYS A 473 -33.62 21.88 -2.03
N LEU A 474 -32.36 21.70 -2.40
CA LEU A 474 -31.96 20.94 -3.58
C LEU A 474 -32.21 19.43 -3.41
N ALA A 475 -31.86 18.86 -2.26
CA ALA A 475 -32.08 17.45 -1.98
C ALA A 475 -33.58 17.09 -1.99
N LYS A 476 -34.42 17.90 -1.34
CA LYS A 476 -35.89 17.71 -1.35
C LYS A 476 -36.47 17.83 -2.75
N LYS A 477 -36.01 18.82 -3.53
CA LYS A 477 -36.43 19.01 -4.92
C LYS A 477 -36.03 17.81 -5.79
N ALA A 478 -34.81 17.31 -5.62
CA ALA A 478 -34.32 16.12 -6.32
C ALA A 478 -35.15 14.88 -5.97
N LEU A 479 -35.33 14.57 -4.69
CA LEU A 479 -36.07 13.39 -4.23
C LEU A 479 -37.53 13.36 -4.69
N ALA A 480 -38.15 14.53 -4.90
CA ALA A 480 -39.51 14.64 -5.41
C ALA A 480 -39.63 14.31 -6.91
N ALA A 481 -38.54 14.44 -7.68
CA ALA A 481 -38.52 14.29 -9.14
C ALA A 481 -37.73 13.08 -9.65
N LEU A 482 -36.83 12.51 -8.83
CA LEU A 482 -36.02 11.35 -9.19
C LEU A 482 -36.86 10.09 -9.40
N LEU A 483 -36.66 9.45 -10.57
CA LEU A 483 -37.25 8.15 -10.88
C LEU A 483 -36.60 7.02 -10.06
N PRO A 484 -37.30 5.87 -9.86
CA PRO A 484 -36.76 4.73 -9.10
C PRO A 484 -35.46 4.14 -9.64
N GLN A 485 -35.20 4.32 -10.95
CA GLN A 485 -34.00 3.82 -11.65
C GLN A 485 -32.73 4.65 -11.37
N ASN A 486 -32.86 5.87 -10.83
CA ASN A 486 -31.72 6.76 -10.54
C ASN A 486 -31.20 6.52 -9.13
N GLU A 487 -30.75 5.30 -8.90
CA GLU A 487 -30.42 4.74 -7.59
C GLU A 487 -29.31 5.55 -6.90
N TYR A 488 -28.25 5.90 -7.64
CA TYR A 488 -27.11 6.65 -7.12
C TYR A 488 -27.50 8.06 -6.64
N SER A 489 -28.11 8.86 -7.52
CA SER A 489 -28.55 10.22 -7.20
C SER A 489 -29.56 10.24 -6.04
N ARG A 490 -30.39 9.20 -5.91
CA ARG A 490 -31.32 9.04 -4.78
C ARG A 490 -30.61 8.73 -3.46
N ILE A 491 -29.59 7.87 -3.47
CA ILE A 491 -28.72 7.61 -2.30
C ILE A 491 -28.10 8.94 -1.85
N VAL A 492 -27.52 9.70 -2.78
CA VAL A 492 -26.85 10.96 -2.44
C VAL A 492 -27.84 11.97 -1.86
N ALA A 493 -28.97 12.21 -2.51
CA ALA A 493 -29.95 13.17 -2.00
C ALA A 493 -30.50 12.76 -0.61
N THR A 494 -30.68 11.46 -0.36
CA THR A 494 -31.09 10.94 0.96
C THR A 494 -29.99 11.12 2.01
N SER A 495 -28.72 10.89 1.63
CA SER A 495 -27.55 11.16 2.49
C SER A 495 -27.51 12.63 2.88
N VAL A 496 -27.65 13.54 1.90
CA VAL A 496 -27.61 14.98 2.12
C VAL A 496 -28.75 15.44 3.03
N GLU A 497 -29.98 14.91 2.89
CA GLU A 497 -31.05 15.20 3.87
C GLU A 497 -30.64 14.80 5.29
N GLY A 498 -30.03 13.63 5.47
CA GLY A 498 -29.53 13.18 6.76
C GLY A 498 -28.41 14.08 7.33
N GLU A 499 -27.49 14.54 6.48
CA GLU A 499 -26.41 15.46 6.87
C GLU A 499 -26.95 16.83 7.28
N VAL A 500 -27.94 17.34 6.55
CA VAL A 500 -28.59 18.60 6.90
C VAL A 500 -29.32 18.49 8.23
N LEU A 501 -30.08 17.42 8.46
CA LEU A 501 -30.75 17.19 9.75
C LEU A 501 -29.73 17.07 10.89
N HIS A 502 -28.59 16.43 10.65
CA HIS A 502 -27.50 16.36 11.61
C HIS A 502 -26.95 17.78 11.93
N CYS A 503 -26.75 18.61 10.90
CA CYS A 503 -26.31 20.00 11.07
C CYS A 503 -27.33 20.92 11.76
N LYS A 504 -28.64 20.62 11.66
CA LYS A 504 -29.71 21.33 12.36
C LYS A 504 -29.91 20.86 13.81
N GLY A 505 -29.25 19.78 14.22
CA GLY A 505 -29.41 19.18 15.54
C GLY A 505 -30.63 18.25 15.67
N GLU A 506 -31.35 17.98 14.58
CA GLU A 506 -32.50 17.05 14.53
C GLU A 506 -32.00 15.59 14.51
N LEU A 507 -31.32 15.17 15.57
CA LEU A 507 -30.51 13.94 15.60
C LEU A 507 -31.32 12.65 15.39
N ALA A 508 -32.57 12.59 15.87
CA ALA A 508 -33.41 11.40 15.72
C ALA A 508 -33.78 11.16 14.25
N ASP A 509 -34.19 12.22 13.56
CA ASP A 509 -34.55 12.16 12.14
C ASP A 509 -33.30 11.98 11.26
N ALA A 510 -32.19 12.64 11.62
CA ALA A 510 -30.90 12.43 10.97
C ALA A 510 -30.46 10.96 11.01
N LEU A 511 -30.59 10.31 12.17
CA LEU A 511 -30.23 8.89 12.33
C LEU A 511 -31.11 8.00 11.45
N MET A 512 -32.42 8.25 11.39
CA MET A 512 -33.35 7.51 10.53
C MET A 512 -32.99 7.66 9.06
N ARG A 513 -32.67 8.87 8.60
CA ARG A 513 -32.25 9.12 7.21
C ARG A 513 -30.92 8.46 6.87
N MET A 514 -29.97 8.44 7.79
CA MET A 514 -28.69 7.74 7.58
C MET A 514 -28.86 6.22 7.53
N GLN A 515 -29.77 5.65 8.32
CA GLN A 515 -30.12 4.22 8.22
C GLN A 515 -30.78 3.88 6.88
N GLN A 516 -31.67 4.75 6.37
CA GLN A 516 -32.26 4.60 5.04
C GLN A 516 -31.19 4.68 3.93
N THR A 517 -30.25 5.63 4.06
CA THR A 517 -29.12 5.78 3.14
C THR A 517 -28.24 4.52 3.12
N GLU A 518 -27.91 3.97 4.28
CA GLU A 518 -27.15 2.71 4.38
C GLU A 518 -27.88 1.55 3.67
N GLN A 519 -29.17 1.38 3.92
CA GLN A 519 -29.97 0.30 3.32
C GLN A 519 -30.01 0.42 1.78
N LEU A 520 -30.23 1.63 1.26
CA LEU A 520 -30.22 1.88 -0.18
C LEU A 520 -28.84 1.62 -0.78
N ALA A 521 -27.78 2.15 -0.15
CA ALA A 521 -26.42 2.01 -0.63
C ALA A 521 -25.96 0.53 -0.67
N ARG A 522 -26.31 -0.27 0.36
CA ARG A 522 -26.03 -1.72 0.37
C ARG A 522 -26.78 -2.47 -0.72
N ARG A 523 -28.05 -2.14 -0.96
CA ARG A 523 -28.88 -2.77 -1.99
C ARG A 523 -28.31 -2.60 -3.40
N PHE A 524 -27.69 -1.44 -3.66
CA PHE A 524 -27.17 -1.07 -4.97
C PHE A 524 -25.63 -1.12 -5.07
N HIS A 525 -24.98 -1.79 -4.11
CA HIS A 525 -23.52 -1.98 -4.09
C HIS A 525 -22.70 -0.67 -4.12
N VAL A 526 -23.26 0.43 -3.58
CA VAL A 526 -22.58 1.72 -3.44
C VAL A 526 -21.87 1.77 -2.08
N HIS A 527 -20.83 0.94 -1.94
CA HIS A 527 -20.20 0.63 -0.66
C HIS A 527 -19.62 1.84 0.07
N HIS A 528 -19.12 2.84 -0.66
CA HIS A 528 -18.57 4.06 -0.07
C HIS A 528 -19.66 4.90 0.63
N TYR A 529 -20.87 5.00 0.06
CA TYR A 529 -22.00 5.67 0.72
C TYR A 529 -22.56 4.84 1.89
N ALA A 530 -22.53 3.51 1.81
CA ALA A 530 -22.89 2.67 2.95
C ALA A 530 -21.93 2.88 4.13
N LEU A 531 -20.63 2.99 3.84
CA LEU A 531 -19.61 3.33 4.83
C LEU A 531 -19.85 4.73 5.40
N TRP A 532 -20.02 5.75 4.55
CA TRP A 532 -20.31 7.13 4.97
C TRP A 532 -21.52 7.21 5.90
N ALA A 533 -22.61 6.54 5.54
CA ALA A 533 -23.81 6.49 6.37
C ALA A 533 -23.54 5.89 7.76
N LEU A 534 -22.76 4.80 7.86
CA LEU A 534 -22.37 4.22 9.15
C LEU A 534 -21.51 5.17 10.00
N LEU A 535 -20.60 5.93 9.37
CA LEU A 535 -19.78 6.92 10.06
C LEU A 535 -20.66 8.03 10.65
N GLN A 536 -21.59 8.55 9.85
CA GLN A 536 -22.52 9.60 10.28
C GLN A 536 -23.49 9.10 11.37
N GLN A 537 -24.00 7.87 11.26
CA GLN A 537 -24.77 7.23 12.34
C GLN A 537 -23.96 7.19 13.64
N SER A 538 -22.68 6.81 13.58
CA SER A 538 -21.82 6.82 14.76
C SER A 538 -21.67 8.21 15.36
N GLU A 539 -21.45 9.26 14.56
CA GLU A 539 -21.30 10.63 15.09
C GLU A 539 -22.59 11.14 15.72
N ILE A 540 -23.75 10.87 15.11
CA ILE A 540 -25.07 11.21 15.66
C ILE A 540 -25.29 10.49 17.00
N LEU A 541 -25.00 9.17 17.07
CA LEU A 541 -25.11 8.39 18.30
C LEU A 541 -24.16 8.89 19.40
N LEU A 542 -22.95 9.33 19.02
CA LEU A 542 -22.03 9.98 19.95
C LEU A 542 -22.63 11.27 20.51
N ALA A 543 -23.23 12.13 19.68
CA ALA A 543 -23.88 13.36 20.13
C ALA A 543 -25.08 13.09 21.07
N GLN A 544 -25.90 12.08 20.76
CA GLN A 544 -27.02 11.61 21.61
C GLN A 544 -26.59 10.93 22.92
N GLY A 545 -25.28 10.69 23.12
CA GLY A 545 -24.73 10.05 24.31
C GLY A 545 -24.81 8.53 24.32
N TYR A 546 -25.07 7.88 23.18
CA TYR A 546 -25.14 6.42 23.03
C TYR A 546 -23.81 5.83 22.53
N LEU A 547 -22.74 6.00 23.31
CA LEU A 547 -21.38 5.62 22.90
C LEU A 547 -21.22 4.13 22.61
N GLN A 548 -21.91 3.25 23.35
CA GLN A 548 -21.83 1.82 23.12
C GLN A 548 -22.40 1.44 21.75
N THR A 549 -23.57 1.96 21.39
CA THR A 549 -24.19 1.76 20.07
C THR A 549 -23.36 2.40 18.96
N ALA A 550 -22.71 3.54 19.21
CA ALA A 550 -21.76 4.13 18.27
C ALA A 550 -20.56 3.19 18.02
N TYR A 551 -20.00 2.58 19.06
CA TYR A 551 -18.90 1.61 18.94
C TYR A 551 -19.30 0.38 18.12
N GLU A 552 -20.50 -0.15 18.34
CA GLU A 552 -21.06 -1.27 17.56
C GLU A 552 -21.29 -0.89 16.09
N THR A 553 -21.77 0.32 15.84
CA THR A 553 -21.93 0.85 14.48
C THR A 553 -20.58 0.98 13.76
N GLN A 554 -19.54 1.44 14.47
CA GLN A 554 -18.16 1.46 13.96
C GLN A 554 -17.63 0.05 13.68
N ASN A 555 -18.01 -0.99 14.45
CA ASN A 555 -17.61 -2.37 14.15
C ASN A 555 -18.21 -2.86 12.81
N LYS A 556 -19.48 -2.54 12.54
CA LYS A 556 -20.11 -2.82 11.23
C LYS A 556 -19.38 -2.11 10.09
N ALA A 557 -18.87 -0.90 10.33
CA ALA A 557 -18.06 -0.18 9.34
C ALA A 557 -16.70 -0.88 9.10
N PHE A 558 -16.02 -1.37 10.15
CA PHE A 558 -14.79 -2.16 10.00
C PHE A 558 -15.03 -3.52 9.31
N GLU A 559 -16.19 -4.14 9.51
CA GLU A 559 -16.59 -5.34 8.76
C GLU A 559 -16.77 -5.02 7.28
N LEU A 560 -17.52 -3.97 6.95
CA LEU A 560 -17.72 -3.54 5.56
C LEU A 560 -16.40 -3.23 4.84
N ILE A 561 -15.47 -2.54 5.51
CA ILE A 561 -14.15 -2.24 4.94
C ILE A 561 -13.40 -3.53 4.58
N ARG A 562 -13.40 -4.53 5.48
CA ARG A 562 -12.69 -5.80 5.26
C ARG A 562 -13.35 -6.65 4.16
N GLU A 563 -14.67 -6.67 4.11
CA GLU A 563 -15.42 -7.43 3.10
C GLU A 563 -15.25 -6.87 1.69
N GLN A 564 -15.07 -5.56 1.57
CA GLN A 564 -15.03 -4.85 0.29
C GLN A 564 -13.63 -4.29 -0.05
N HIS A 565 -12.61 -4.67 0.72
CA HIS A 565 -11.21 -4.26 0.53
C HIS A 565 -11.00 -2.74 0.45
N LEU A 566 -11.63 -1.98 1.34
CA LEU A 566 -11.65 -0.51 1.35
C LEU A 566 -10.57 0.11 2.25
N GLU A 567 -9.56 -0.65 2.68
CA GLU A 567 -8.59 -0.22 3.70
C GLU A 567 -7.74 0.99 3.27
N GLN A 568 -7.56 1.17 1.95
CA GLN A 568 -6.75 2.25 1.37
C GLN A 568 -7.54 3.55 1.17
N LEU A 569 -8.86 3.55 1.38
CA LEU A 569 -9.67 4.74 1.20
C LEU A 569 -9.49 5.75 2.36
N PRO A 570 -9.49 7.07 2.09
CA PRO A 570 -9.43 8.09 3.15
C PRO A 570 -10.55 7.96 4.21
N MET A 571 -11.71 7.40 3.86
CA MET A 571 -12.77 7.16 4.84
C MET A 571 -12.40 6.14 5.92
N HIS A 572 -11.43 5.27 5.68
CA HIS A 572 -10.89 4.40 6.71
C HIS A 572 -10.17 5.20 7.81
N GLU A 573 -9.47 6.30 7.46
CA GLU A 573 -8.95 7.24 8.46
C GLU A 573 -10.07 7.81 9.32
N PHE A 574 -11.17 8.24 8.69
CA PHE A 574 -12.29 8.82 9.44
C PHE A 574 -12.80 7.81 10.47
N LEU A 575 -13.06 6.57 10.06
CA LEU A 575 -13.47 5.50 10.97
C LEU A 575 -12.50 5.33 12.15
N LEU A 576 -11.20 5.25 11.86
CA LEU A 576 -10.13 5.10 12.86
C LEU A 576 -10.08 6.31 13.80
N ARG A 577 -10.31 7.51 13.29
CA ARG A 577 -10.33 8.75 14.06
C ARG A 577 -11.53 8.84 15.01
N ILE A 578 -12.75 8.53 14.57
CA ILE A 578 -13.92 8.52 15.46
C ILE A 578 -13.87 7.34 16.44
N ARG A 579 -13.22 6.23 16.06
CA ARG A 579 -12.88 5.15 16.98
C ARG A 579 -11.90 5.62 18.07
N SER A 580 -10.84 6.34 17.68
CA SER A 580 -9.89 6.94 18.61
C SER A 580 -10.59 7.90 19.58
N GLN A 581 -11.47 8.79 19.07
CA GLN A 581 -12.25 9.70 19.90
C GLN A 581 -13.13 8.97 20.92
N LEU A 582 -13.81 7.90 20.51
CA LEU A 582 -14.70 7.13 21.37
C LEU A 582 -13.90 6.40 22.47
N LEU A 583 -12.80 5.72 22.09
CA LEU A 583 -11.90 5.06 23.03
C LEU A 583 -11.26 6.05 24.01
N TRP A 584 -10.91 7.24 23.52
CA TRP A 584 -10.47 8.34 24.35
C TRP A 584 -11.54 8.73 25.37
N CYS A 585 -12.82 8.85 24.98
CA CYS A 585 -13.90 9.15 25.94
C CYS A 585 -13.97 8.14 27.09
N TRP A 586 -13.69 6.86 26.82
CA TRP A 586 -13.68 5.76 27.81
C TRP A 586 -12.35 5.60 28.57
N SER A 587 -11.38 6.49 28.35
CA SER A 587 -10.04 6.42 28.93
C SER A 587 -9.26 5.15 28.55
N ARG A 588 -9.56 4.56 27.38
CA ARG A 588 -8.75 3.50 26.74
C ARG A 588 -7.68 4.13 25.86
N LEU A 589 -6.73 4.80 26.51
CA LEU A 589 -5.82 5.74 25.84
C LEU A 589 -4.84 5.06 24.88
N ASP A 590 -4.39 3.85 25.18
CA ASP A 590 -3.46 3.11 24.30
C ASP A 590 -4.17 2.65 23.01
N GLU A 591 -5.37 2.10 23.12
CA GLU A 591 -6.19 1.74 21.95
C GLU A 591 -6.57 2.98 21.13
N ALA A 592 -6.85 4.11 21.79
CA ALA A 592 -7.14 5.37 21.12
C ALA A 592 -5.94 5.91 20.34
N GLU A 593 -4.74 5.86 20.94
CA GLU A 593 -3.49 6.27 20.30
C GLU A 593 -3.17 5.39 19.08
N GLU A 594 -3.32 4.07 19.23
CA GLU A 594 -3.11 3.11 18.15
C GLU A 594 -4.07 3.34 16.98
N ALA A 595 -5.36 3.54 17.26
CA ALA A 595 -6.33 3.87 16.21
C ALA A 595 -5.95 5.17 15.45
N ALA A 596 -5.50 6.21 16.17
CA ALA A 596 -5.07 7.45 15.54
C ALA A 596 -3.77 7.28 14.71
N ARG A 597 -2.81 6.45 15.16
CA ARG A 597 -1.59 6.13 14.39
C ARG A 597 -1.90 5.39 13.11
N ARG A 598 -2.75 4.37 13.17
CA ARG A 598 -3.23 3.67 11.97
C ARG A 598 -3.93 4.61 11.00
N GLY A 599 -4.67 5.61 11.50
CA GLY A 599 -5.23 6.66 10.65
C GLY A 599 -4.16 7.46 9.90
N LEU A 600 -3.02 7.75 10.53
CA LEU A 600 -1.89 8.39 9.85
C LEU A 600 -1.23 7.49 8.80
N GLU A 601 -1.19 6.16 9.02
CA GLU A 601 -0.67 5.21 8.03
C GLU A 601 -1.53 5.16 6.77
N VAL A 602 -2.86 5.18 6.92
CA VAL A 602 -3.80 5.29 5.78
C VAL A 602 -3.53 6.58 4.98
N LEU A 603 -3.18 7.67 5.67
CA LEU A 603 -2.89 8.97 5.04
C LEU A 603 -1.43 9.15 4.58
N SER A 604 -0.60 8.10 4.59
CA SER A 604 0.85 8.20 4.29
C SER A 604 1.15 8.71 2.87
N ASN A 605 0.29 8.39 1.90
CA ASN A 605 0.41 8.81 0.50
C ASN A 605 -0.37 10.11 0.18
N PHE A 606 -0.96 10.76 1.18
CA PHE A 606 -1.74 11.99 1.02
C PHE A 606 -0.99 13.23 1.50
N GLN A 607 -1.52 14.40 1.16
CA GLN A 607 -0.94 15.68 1.61
C GLN A 607 -0.95 15.79 3.14
N PRO A 608 0.11 16.34 3.77
CA PRO A 608 0.23 16.43 5.23
C PRO A 608 -0.94 17.12 5.94
N GLN A 609 -1.63 18.04 5.27
CA GLN A 609 -2.79 18.76 5.77
C GLN A 609 -3.92 17.81 6.21
N GLN A 610 -4.08 16.66 5.55
CA GLN A 610 -5.10 15.66 5.89
C GLN A 610 -4.86 15.02 7.27
N GLN A 611 -3.64 15.07 7.80
CA GLN A 611 -3.25 14.42 9.06
C GLN A 611 -3.66 15.20 10.32
N LEU A 612 -4.20 16.42 10.17
CA LEU A 612 -4.46 17.36 11.27
C LEU A 612 -5.30 16.74 12.40
N GLN A 613 -6.39 16.04 12.05
CA GLN A 613 -7.29 15.52 13.08
C GLN A 613 -6.70 14.30 13.83
N CYS A 614 -6.01 13.39 13.14
CA CYS A 614 -5.29 12.29 13.81
C CYS A 614 -4.21 12.80 14.76
N LEU A 615 -3.42 13.80 14.33
CA LEU A 615 -2.42 14.45 15.20
C LEU A 615 -3.09 15.11 16.42
N THR A 616 -4.26 15.73 16.22
CA THR A 616 -5.07 16.28 17.31
C THR A 616 -5.52 15.20 18.29
N GLN A 617 -5.89 13.99 17.82
CA GLN A 617 -6.24 12.87 18.72
C GLN A 617 -5.04 12.32 19.48
N LEU A 618 -3.88 12.19 18.84
CA LEU A 618 -2.63 11.78 19.52
C LEU A 618 -2.27 12.77 20.64
N ALA A 619 -2.36 14.07 20.34
CA ALA A 619 -2.09 15.10 21.32
C ALA A 619 -3.10 15.11 22.48
N LYS A 620 -4.39 14.83 22.22
CA LYS A 620 -5.40 14.62 23.27
C LYS A 620 -5.08 13.42 24.14
N CYS A 621 -4.62 12.32 23.55
CA CYS A 621 -4.19 11.12 24.29
C CYS A 621 -2.98 11.45 25.18
N SER A 622 -1.94 12.09 24.65
CA SER A 622 -0.76 12.52 25.42
C SER A 622 -1.13 13.46 26.57
N LEU A 623 -1.96 14.48 26.29
CA LEU A 623 -2.44 15.41 27.32
C LEU A 623 -3.18 14.67 28.44
N THR A 624 -4.05 13.73 28.06
CA THR A 624 -4.81 12.92 29.04
C THR A 624 -3.90 11.95 29.77
N LYS A 625 -2.80 11.47 29.21
CA LYS A 625 -1.81 10.66 29.94
C LYS A 625 -0.99 11.48 30.95
N GLY A 626 -1.09 12.82 30.91
CA GLY A 626 -0.25 13.73 31.69
C GLY A 626 1.08 14.07 31.04
N ASP A 627 1.33 13.58 29.81
CA ASP A 627 2.53 13.83 29.01
C ASP A 627 2.36 15.13 28.21
N ILE A 628 2.59 16.25 28.91
CA ILE A 628 2.40 17.60 28.35
C ILE A 628 3.43 17.88 27.25
N ASP A 629 4.64 17.34 27.35
CA ASP A 629 5.70 17.59 26.37
C ASP A 629 5.38 16.96 25.02
N ASN A 630 4.95 15.69 24.98
CA ASN A 630 4.50 15.10 23.72
C ASN A 630 3.20 15.74 23.22
N ALA A 631 2.28 16.11 24.11
CA ALA A 631 1.08 16.85 23.71
C ALA A 631 1.45 18.18 23.00
N ARG A 632 2.43 18.91 23.53
CA ARG A 632 2.97 20.15 22.93
C ARG A 632 3.68 19.90 21.60
N ARG A 633 4.47 18.83 21.48
CA ARG A 633 5.13 18.45 20.21
C ARG A 633 4.11 18.17 19.11
N TYR A 634 3.07 17.38 19.40
CA TYR A 634 1.99 17.14 18.43
C TYR A 634 1.19 18.40 18.13
N LEU A 635 0.92 19.24 19.15
CA LEU A 635 0.23 20.49 18.95
C LEU A 635 1.02 21.46 18.04
N ALA A 636 2.32 21.58 18.22
CA ALA A 636 3.17 22.40 17.35
C ALA A 636 3.10 21.96 15.88
N ARG A 637 3.02 20.65 15.62
CA ARG A 637 2.77 20.11 14.27
C ARG A 637 1.38 20.53 13.76
N CYS A 638 0.35 20.44 14.60
CA CYS A 638 -1.00 20.88 14.23
C CYS A 638 -1.05 22.37 13.91
N GLU A 639 -0.36 23.22 14.67
CA GLU A 639 -0.30 24.67 14.43
C GLU A 639 0.41 25.00 13.11
N ASN A 640 1.48 24.29 12.77
CA ASN A 640 2.12 24.40 11.47
C ASN A 640 1.14 24.06 10.33
N LEU A 641 0.40 22.95 10.46
CA LEU A 641 -0.60 22.56 9.47
C LEU A 641 -1.73 23.59 9.35
N LEU A 642 -2.23 24.12 10.47
CA LEU A 642 -3.29 25.14 10.50
C LEU A 642 -2.88 26.44 9.79
N ASN A 643 -1.63 26.86 9.94
CA ASN A 643 -1.12 28.07 9.29
C ASN A 643 -0.91 27.90 7.78
N ASN A 644 -0.74 26.66 7.29
CA ASN A 644 -0.43 26.33 5.91
C ASN A 644 -1.61 25.67 5.16
N GLY A 645 -2.84 25.80 5.66
CA GLY A 645 -4.01 25.18 5.05
C GLY A 645 -5.33 25.88 5.34
N GLN A 646 -6.29 25.69 4.43
CA GLN A 646 -7.69 26.04 4.66
C GLN A 646 -8.42 24.78 5.14
N TYR A 647 -9.09 24.88 6.28
CA TYR A 647 -9.77 23.76 6.92
C TYR A 647 -11.21 24.14 7.21
N HIS A 648 -12.08 23.13 7.22
CA HIS A 648 -13.44 23.31 7.71
C HIS A 648 -13.43 23.71 9.19
N ARG A 649 -14.48 24.40 9.62
CA ARG A 649 -14.56 25.04 10.95
C ARG A 649 -14.39 24.05 12.10
N ASP A 650 -15.05 22.90 12.01
CA ASP A 650 -15.00 21.82 13.00
C ASP A 650 -13.59 21.24 13.21
N TRP A 651 -12.78 21.12 12.14
CA TRP A 651 -11.38 20.68 12.24
C TRP A 651 -10.58 21.66 13.10
N ARG A 652 -10.74 22.97 12.84
CA ARG A 652 -10.08 24.03 13.62
C ARG A 652 -10.54 24.03 15.06
N THR A 653 -11.85 23.98 15.30
CA THR A 653 -12.45 23.91 16.64
C THR A 653 -11.94 22.70 17.44
N ASN A 654 -11.76 21.54 16.79
CA ASN A 654 -11.26 20.33 17.42
C ASN A 654 -9.81 20.45 17.89
N THR A 655 -8.96 21.13 17.12
CA THR A 655 -7.57 21.43 17.48
C THR A 655 -7.48 22.56 18.51
N ASP A 656 -8.29 23.62 18.35
CA ASP A 656 -8.35 24.74 19.30
C ASP A 656 -8.80 24.30 20.70
N LYS A 657 -9.69 23.29 20.79
CA LYS A 657 -10.04 22.67 22.08
C LYS A 657 -8.81 22.25 22.86
N LEU A 658 -7.87 21.58 22.20
CA LEU A 658 -6.62 21.14 22.82
C LEU A 658 -5.74 22.32 23.22
N ARG A 659 -5.61 23.32 22.34
CA ARG A 659 -4.80 24.53 22.59
C ARG A 659 -5.26 25.26 23.85
N VAL A 660 -6.56 25.51 23.95
CA VAL A 660 -7.15 26.23 25.09
C VAL A 660 -6.98 25.44 26.39
N ILE A 661 -7.11 24.11 26.37
CA ILE A 661 -6.87 23.29 27.57
C ILE A 661 -5.39 23.36 28.00
N ILE A 662 -4.44 23.29 27.04
CA ILE A 662 -3.01 23.42 27.36
C ILE A 662 -2.68 24.80 27.92
N TRP A 663 -3.23 25.88 27.33
CA TRP A 663 -3.05 27.23 27.86
C TRP A 663 -3.63 27.37 29.26
N GLN A 664 -4.78 26.74 29.54
CA GLN A 664 -5.36 26.73 30.87
C GLN A 664 -4.47 26.02 31.88
N ASN A 665 -3.95 24.83 31.54
CA ASN A 665 -3.09 24.04 32.42
C ASN A 665 -1.73 24.71 32.71
N MET A 666 -1.29 25.63 31.85
CA MET A 666 0.00 26.33 31.94
C MET A 666 -0.16 27.82 32.27
N GLU A 667 -1.39 28.27 32.55
CA GLU A 667 -1.75 29.66 32.84
C GLU A 667 -1.32 30.69 31.76
N GLU A 668 -1.30 30.28 30.49
CA GLU A 668 -0.84 31.10 29.35
C GLU A 668 -1.91 32.10 28.86
N LYS A 669 -2.23 33.10 29.70
CA LYS A 669 -3.28 34.09 29.41
C LYS A 669 -3.05 34.89 28.12
N SER A 670 -1.80 35.22 27.79
CA SER A 670 -1.46 36.02 26.60
C SER A 670 -1.76 35.31 25.28
N ALA A 671 -1.66 33.98 25.24
CA ALA A 671 -2.05 33.18 24.08
C ALA A 671 -3.58 33.16 23.91
N ALA A 672 -4.30 32.97 25.02
CA ALA A 672 -5.77 32.97 25.03
C ALA A 672 -6.36 34.32 24.58
N VAL A 673 -5.80 35.46 25.02
CA VAL A 673 -6.24 36.80 24.56
C VAL A 673 -6.09 36.96 23.05
N ARG A 674 -4.91 36.59 22.50
CA ARG A 674 -4.65 36.72 21.06
C ARG A 674 -5.59 35.85 20.23
N TRP A 675 -5.83 34.62 20.67
CA TRP A 675 -6.75 33.70 19.99
C TRP A 675 -8.20 34.19 20.06
N LEU A 676 -8.68 34.63 21.23
CA LEU A 676 -10.05 35.10 21.42
C LEU A 676 -10.40 36.33 20.55
N ALA A 677 -9.40 37.16 20.23
CA ALA A 677 -9.55 38.32 19.36
C ALA A 677 -9.71 37.95 17.86
N GLN A 678 -9.24 36.77 17.45
CA GLN A 678 -9.20 36.34 16.05
C GLN A 678 -10.17 35.20 15.74
N THR A 679 -10.62 34.47 16.77
CA THR A 679 -11.43 33.27 16.60
C THR A 679 -12.85 33.59 16.14
N GLU A 680 -13.40 32.73 15.29
CA GLU A 680 -14.75 32.91 14.74
C GLU A 680 -15.81 32.57 15.79
N ARG A 681 -16.84 33.42 15.89
CA ARG A 681 -18.01 33.22 16.76
C ARG A 681 -19.17 32.69 15.90
N PRO A 682 -19.67 31.47 16.15
CA PRO A 682 -20.78 30.93 15.37
C PRO A 682 -22.08 31.73 15.59
N ASP A 683 -22.87 31.90 14.53
CA ASP A 683 -24.17 32.59 14.59
C ASP A 683 -25.25 31.78 15.32
N SER A 684 -25.10 30.44 15.37
CA SER A 684 -26.04 29.53 16.02
C SER A 684 -25.34 28.50 16.92
N VAL A 685 -26.11 27.83 17.78
CA VAL A 685 -25.63 26.79 18.70
C VAL A 685 -26.40 25.47 18.57
N ASP A 686 -27.13 25.32 17.47
CA ASP A 686 -28.09 24.24 17.24
C ASP A 686 -27.43 22.90 16.91
N ASN A 687 -26.09 22.84 16.84
CA ASN A 687 -25.38 21.59 16.62
C ASN A 687 -24.14 21.44 17.48
N HIS A 688 -23.71 20.18 17.61
CA HIS A 688 -22.57 19.80 18.43
C HIS A 688 -21.24 20.44 17.95
N PHE A 689 -21.12 20.76 16.65
CA PHE A 689 -19.95 21.42 16.07
C PHE A 689 -19.78 22.85 16.59
N ASN A 690 -20.85 23.65 16.50
CA ASN A 690 -20.88 25.04 16.96
C ASN A 690 -20.79 25.12 18.49
N GLN A 691 -21.43 24.20 19.21
CA GLN A 691 -21.26 24.04 20.65
C GLN A 691 -19.79 23.84 21.03
N GLY A 692 -19.02 23.08 20.23
CA GLY A 692 -17.58 22.91 20.41
C GLY A 692 -16.81 24.23 20.43
N GLN A 693 -17.12 25.12 19.50
CA GLN A 693 -16.43 26.40 19.36
C GLN A 693 -16.77 27.35 20.52
N TRP A 694 -18.05 27.43 20.88
CA TRP A 694 -18.48 28.24 22.03
C TRP A 694 -17.92 27.73 23.35
N ARG A 695 -17.74 26.42 23.53
CA ARG A 695 -17.00 25.87 24.69
C ARG A 695 -15.55 26.29 24.73
N ASN A 696 -14.87 26.34 23.58
CA ASN A 696 -13.48 26.82 23.52
C ASN A 696 -13.40 28.30 23.92
N ILE A 697 -14.36 29.12 23.46
CA ILE A 697 -14.50 30.53 23.84
C ILE A 697 -14.74 30.67 25.36
N ALA A 698 -15.73 29.94 25.91
CA ALA A 698 -16.05 29.98 27.33
C ALA A 698 -14.86 29.54 28.20
N ARG A 699 -14.13 28.49 27.80
CA ARG A 699 -12.93 28.04 28.52
C ARG A 699 -11.81 29.10 28.49
N ALA A 700 -11.61 29.77 27.36
CA ALA A 700 -10.64 30.86 27.27
C ALA A 700 -11.06 32.05 28.15
N GLN A 701 -12.34 32.39 28.20
CA GLN A 701 -12.87 33.45 29.08
C GLN A 701 -12.69 33.11 30.57
N ILE A 702 -12.94 31.85 30.98
CA ILE A 702 -12.67 31.38 32.34
C ILE A 702 -11.19 31.58 32.70
N LEU A 703 -10.25 31.20 31.82
CA LEU A 703 -8.81 31.41 32.03
C LEU A 703 -8.45 32.91 32.19
N LEU A 704 -9.17 33.80 31.52
CA LEU A 704 -8.96 35.24 31.58
C LEU A 704 -9.68 35.93 32.75
N GLY A 705 -10.53 35.22 33.49
CA GLY A 705 -11.36 35.79 34.56
C GLY A 705 -12.60 36.54 34.07
N LEU A 706 -13.00 36.35 32.81
CA LEU A 706 -14.21 36.90 32.19
C LEU A 706 -15.40 35.98 32.50
N TYR A 707 -15.76 35.90 33.79
CA TYR A 707 -16.67 34.88 34.28
C TYR A 707 -18.12 35.13 33.86
N ASP A 708 -18.59 36.37 33.84
CA ASP A 708 -19.98 36.70 33.49
C ASP A 708 -20.27 36.37 32.01
N GLU A 709 -19.32 36.67 31.12
CA GLU A 709 -19.45 36.32 29.71
C GLU A 709 -19.40 34.81 29.48
N ALA A 710 -18.55 34.10 30.23
CA ALA A 710 -18.47 32.63 30.16
C ALA A 710 -19.75 31.96 30.69
N GLU A 711 -20.33 32.47 31.78
CA GLU A 711 -21.59 32.00 32.37
C GLU A 711 -22.73 32.11 31.34
N SER A 712 -22.88 33.30 30.73
CA SER A 712 -23.92 33.54 29.71
C SER A 712 -23.81 32.58 28.52
N ILE A 713 -22.59 32.26 28.07
CA ILE A 713 -22.39 31.30 26.98
C ILE A 713 -22.77 29.89 27.43
N LEU A 714 -22.32 29.45 28.61
CA LEU A 714 -22.58 28.09 29.09
C LEU A 714 -24.07 27.84 29.38
N ASP A 715 -24.79 28.85 29.89
CA ASP A 715 -26.24 28.77 30.09
C ASP A 715 -26.98 28.58 28.77
N MET A 716 -26.63 29.38 27.76
CA MET A 716 -27.17 29.25 26.41
C MET A 716 -26.85 27.86 25.81
N LEU A 717 -25.61 27.37 25.94
CA LEU A 717 -25.23 26.05 25.45
C LEU A 717 -25.99 24.91 26.14
N ASN A 718 -26.18 25.01 27.46
CA ASN A 718 -26.92 24.04 28.25
C ASN A 718 -28.42 24.02 27.92
N GLN A 719 -29.02 25.19 27.68
CA GLN A 719 -30.41 25.29 27.24
C GLN A 719 -30.60 24.54 25.91
N HIS A 720 -29.82 24.90 24.88
CA HIS A 720 -29.93 24.25 23.57
C HIS A 720 -29.56 22.76 23.60
N ALA A 721 -28.56 22.36 24.41
CA ALA A 721 -28.20 20.95 24.54
C ALA A 721 -29.34 20.11 25.15
N ARG A 722 -30.16 20.70 26.04
CA ARG A 722 -31.35 20.04 26.59
C ARG A 722 -32.51 20.02 25.59
N GLU A 723 -32.76 21.13 24.89
CA GLU A 723 -33.81 21.23 23.86
C GLU A 723 -33.60 20.20 22.74
N LEU A 724 -32.37 20.09 22.25
CA LEU A 724 -31.99 19.21 21.13
C LEU A 724 -31.48 17.82 21.56
N GLN A 725 -31.52 17.52 22.87
CA GLN A 725 -31.06 16.24 23.43
C GLN A 725 -29.59 15.89 23.06
N LEU A 726 -28.72 16.91 23.00
CA LEU A 726 -27.27 16.77 22.80
C LEU A 726 -26.57 16.34 24.10
N ILE A 727 -26.86 15.11 24.56
CA ILE A 727 -26.46 14.62 25.88
C ILE A 727 -24.93 14.66 26.09
N SER A 728 -24.16 14.36 25.04
CA SER A 728 -22.70 14.43 25.12
C SER A 728 -22.18 15.87 25.26
N ASP A 729 -22.85 16.84 24.63
CA ASP A 729 -22.50 18.25 24.75
C ASP A 729 -22.91 18.81 26.11
N LEU A 730 -24.12 18.47 26.59
CA LEU A 730 -24.58 18.83 27.93
C LEU A 730 -23.59 18.36 29.01
N ASN A 731 -23.10 17.12 28.91
CA ASN A 731 -22.09 16.61 29.84
C ASN A 731 -20.78 17.44 29.81
N ARG A 732 -20.29 17.80 28.62
CA ARG A 732 -19.08 18.65 28.48
C ARG A 732 -19.30 20.08 29.00
N ASN A 733 -20.49 20.63 28.76
CA ASN A 733 -20.86 21.97 29.19
C ASN A 733 -20.93 22.04 30.72
N LEU A 734 -21.52 21.02 31.38
CA LEU A 734 -21.59 20.93 32.84
C LEU A 734 -20.21 20.84 33.51
N LEU A 735 -19.23 20.18 32.88
CA LEU A 735 -17.85 20.19 33.37
C LEU A 735 -17.23 21.60 33.32
N LEU A 736 -17.54 22.38 32.28
CA LEU A 736 -17.12 23.77 32.20
C LEU A 736 -17.88 24.67 33.19
N CYS A 737 -19.18 24.45 33.41
CA CYS A 737 -19.94 25.13 34.47
C CYS A 737 -19.34 24.84 35.83
N ASN A 738 -19.01 23.58 36.13
CA ASN A 738 -18.34 23.19 37.36
C ASN A 738 -17.04 23.99 37.56
N LEU A 739 -16.20 24.05 36.53
CA LEU A 739 -14.94 24.79 36.56
C LEU A 739 -15.15 26.30 36.77
N LEU A 740 -16.10 26.90 36.05
CA LEU A 740 -16.50 28.30 36.19
C LEU A 740 -16.94 28.61 37.63
N TYR A 741 -17.93 27.87 38.15
CA TYR A 741 -18.48 28.09 39.49
C TYR A 741 -17.45 27.87 40.58
N TRP A 742 -16.52 26.93 40.39
CA TRP A 742 -15.40 26.73 41.29
C TRP A 742 -14.49 27.97 41.36
N HIS A 743 -14.15 28.56 40.21
CA HIS A 743 -13.33 29.78 40.15
C HIS A 743 -14.02 31.03 40.72
N ILE A 744 -15.34 31.16 40.57
CA ILE A 744 -16.13 32.25 41.17
C ILE A 744 -16.32 32.05 42.69
N GLY A 745 -16.14 30.83 43.19
CA GLY A 745 -16.35 30.47 44.60
C GLY A 745 -17.78 30.03 44.93
N ARG A 746 -18.64 29.80 43.93
CA ARG A 746 -20.01 29.28 44.07
C ARG A 746 -19.99 27.75 44.23
N LYS A 747 -19.50 27.28 45.38
CA LYS A 747 -19.24 25.85 45.64
C LYS A 747 -20.46 24.94 45.49
N SER A 748 -21.65 25.39 45.88
CA SER A 748 -22.88 24.58 45.78
C SER A 748 -23.30 24.36 44.32
N GLU A 749 -23.22 25.40 43.47
CA GLU A 749 -23.49 25.30 42.04
C GLU A 749 -22.45 24.42 41.33
N ALA A 750 -21.16 24.59 41.68
CA ALA A 750 -20.09 23.73 41.19
C ALA A 750 -20.36 22.25 41.52
N GLN A 751 -20.76 21.97 42.77
CA GLN A 751 -21.09 20.62 43.23
C GLN A 751 -22.27 20.03 42.45
N ASN A 752 -23.36 20.78 42.29
CA ASN A 752 -24.56 20.34 41.57
C ASN A 752 -24.24 20.02 40.10
N ALA A 753 -23.48 20.90 39.43
CA ALA A 753 -23.06 20.67 38.05
C ALA A 753 -22.20 19.41 37.90
N LEU A 754 -21.32 19.12 38.87
CA LEU A 754 -20.48 17.92 38.85
C LEU A 754 -21.29 16.64 39.10
N ILE A 755 -22.27 16.68 40.01
CA ILE A 755 -23.18 15.54 40.23
C ILE A 755 -23.99 15.26 38.96
N GLU A 756 -24.56 16.28 38.31
CA GLU A 756 -25.29 16.12 37.06
C GLU A 756 -24.39 15.57 35.94
N ALA A 757 -23.15 16.05 35.83
CA ALA A 757 -22.18 15.53 34.86
C ALA A 757 -21.85 14.05 35.11
N LEU A 758 -21.65 13.64 36.36
CA LEU A 758 -21.43 12.24 36.76
C LEU A 758 -22.65 11.36 36.45
N ALA A 759 -23.86 11.86 36.69
CA ALA A 759 -25.11 11.17 36.36
C ALA A 759 -25.22 10.94 34.84
N LEU A 760 -24.99 11.99 34.04
CA LEU A 760 -24.98 11.88 32.57
C LEU A 760 -23.85 10.96 32.07
N ALA A 761 -22.73 10.90 32.78
CA ALA A 761 -21.63 10.01 32.44
C ALA A 761 -22.00 8.53 32.58
N ASN A 762 -23.05 8.18 33.33
CA ASN A 762 -23.59 6.82 33.33
C ASN A 762 -24.14 6.40 31.96
N ARG A 763 -24.70 7.35 31.21
CA ARG A 763 -25.17 7.13 29.83
C ARG A 763 -24.04 7.34 28.82
N THR A 764 -23.32 8.46 28.90
CA THR A 764 -22.28 8.78 27.91
C THR A 764 -21.01 7.95 28.07
N GLY A 765 -20.74 7.37 29.23
CA GLY A 765 -19.51 6.64 29.51
C GLY A 765 -18.26 7.53 29.64
N PHE A 766 -18.40 8.86 29.69
CA PHE A 766 -17.27 9.78 29.74
C PHE A 766 -16.40 9.59 30.99
N ILE A 767 -15.09 9.56 30.77
CA ILE A 767 -14.06 9.53 31.81
C ILE A 767 -13.00 10.57 31.48
N SER A 768 -12.38 10.50 30.30
CA SER A 768 -11.26 11.40 29.95
C SER A 768 -11.62 12.88 29.99
N HIS A 769 -12.88 13.24 29.74
CA HIS A 769 -13.37 14.61 29.85
C HIS A 769 -13.28 15.17 31.29
N PHE A 770 -13.44 14.33 32.32
CA PHE A 770 -13.23 14.74 33.72
C PHE A 770 -11.73 14.78 34.04
N VAL A 771 -11.01 13.80 33.52
CA VAL A 771 -9.61 13.55 33.83
C VAL A 771 -8.70 14.70 33.35
N ILE A 772 -8.96 15.26 32.17
CA ILE A 772 -8.18 16.40 31.63
C ILE A 772 -8.23 17.67 32.48
N GLU A 773 -9.21 17.80 33.38
CA GLU A 773 -9.32 18.93 34.32
C GLU A 773 -8.35 18.81 35.51
N GLY A 774 -7.68 17.66 35.66
CA GLY A 774 -6.55 17.46 36.57
C GLY A 774 -6.89 17.61 38.06
N GLU A 775 -5.98 18.26 38.80
CA GLU A 775 -6.01 18.33 40.27
C GLU A 775 -7.26 19.02 40.83
N LEU A 776 -7.76 20.05 40.14
CA LEU A 776 -8.99 20.75 40.52
C LEU A 776 -10.19 19.79 40.53
N MET A 777 -10.28 18.91 39.53
CA MET A 777 -11.32 17.88 39.49
C MET A 777 -11.10 16.82 40.56
N ALA A 778 -9.85 16.39 40.79
CA ALA A 778 -9.55 15.43 41.83
C ALA A 778 -9.93 15.94 43.24
N GLN A 779 -9.67 17.22 43.53
CA GLN A 779 -10.06 17.85 44.78
C GLN A 779 -11.59 17.83 44.97
N GLN A 780 -12.34 18.22 43.95
CA GLN A 780 -13.80 18.24 43.99
C GLN A 780 -14.40 16.84 44.12
N LEU A 781 -13.86 15.85 43.41
CA LEU A 781 -14.28 14.45 43.53
C LEU A 781 -14.01 13.89 44.92
N ARG A 782 -12.85 14.19 45.54
CA ARG A 782 -12.55 13.78 46.92
C ARG A 782 -13.54 14.38 47.91
N GLN A 783 -13.86 15.67 47.76
CA GLN A 783 -14.86 16.33 48.60
C GLN A 783 -16.24 15.67 48.45
N LEU A 784 -16.69 15.42 47.21
CA LEU A 784 -17.96 14.75 46.93
C LEU A 784 -18.05 13.34 47.53
N ILE A 785 -16.98 12.55 47.39
CA ILE A 785 -16.91 11.20 47.94
C ILE A 785 -17.00 11.24 49.47
N GLN A 786 -16.32 12.18 50.12
CA GLN A 786 -16.36 12.32 51.59
C GLN A 786 -17.75 12.74 52.10
N LEU A 787 -18.50 13.52 51.31
CA LEU A 787 -19.84 13.98 51.67
C LEU A 787 -20.91 12.89 51.55
N ASN A 788 -20.61 11.73 50.95
CA ASN A 788 -21.54 10.61 50.76
C ASN A 788 -22.88 11.01 50.10
N THR A 789 -22.83 11.94 49.14
CA THR A 789 -24.02 12.47 48.43
C THR A 789 -24.30 11.79 47.09
N LEU A 790 -23.39 10.94 46.61
CA LEU A 790 -23.48 10.26 45.32
C LEU A 790 -24.25 8.95 45.42
N SER A 791 -25.00 8.59 44.38
CA SER A 791 -25.53 7.24 44.21
C SER A 791 -24.41 6.21 44.00
N GLU A 792 -24.70 4.91 44.13
CA GLU A 792 -23.69 3.85 44.01
C GLU A 792 -22.95 3.87 42.66
N LEU A 793 -23.68 4.08 41.56
CA LEU A 793 -23.09 4.15 40.21
C LEU A 793 -22.19 5.38 40.03
N GLU A 794 -22.64 6.54 40.51
CA GLU A 794 -21.88 7.79 40.46
C GLU A 794 -20.63 7.72 41.34
N LEU A 795 -20.75 7.11 42.52
CA LEU A 795 -19.63 6.89 43.44
C LEU A 795 -18.56 6.00 42.80
N HIS A 796 -18.96 4.86 42.23
CA HIS A 796 -18.02 3.98 41.53
C HIS A 796 -17.32 4.70 40.37
N ARG A 797 -18.06 5.52 39.62
CA ARG A 797 -17.51 6.32 38.52
C ARG A 797 -16.55 7.41 39.01
N ALA A 798 -16.93 8.17 40.03
CA ALA A 798 -16.09 9.18 40.66
C ALA A 798 -14.77 8.57 41.17
N GLN A 799 -14.83 7.40 41.81
CA GLN A 799 -13.64 6.67 42.26
C GLN A 799 -12.77 6.19 41.09
N ARG A 800 -13.36 5.79 39.96
CA ARG A 800 -12.62 5.42 38.75
C ARG A 800 -11.90 6.63 38.14
N ILE A 801 -12.62 7.74 37.96
CA ILE A 801 -12.05 9.00 37.44
C ILE A 801 -10.91 9.47 38.35
N LEU A 802 -11.11 9.47 39.67
CA LEU A 802 -10.08 9.87 40.62
C LEU A 802 -8.83 8.95 40.55
N ARG A 803 -9.02 7.64 40.36
CA ARG A 803 -7.90 6.70 40.12
C ARG A 803 -7.13 7.05 38.85
N ASP A 804 -7.82 7.40 37.76
CA ASP A 804 -7.18 7.75 36.49
C ASP A 804 -6.43 9.10 36.58
N ILE A 805 -7.00 10.11 37.27
CA ILE A 805 -6.30 11.37 37.56
C ILE A 805 -5.04 11.12 38.43
N ASN A 806 -5.16 10.31 39.48
CA ASN A 806 -4.02 10.02 40.37
C ASN A 806 -2.90 9.25 39.65
N ARG A 807 -3.23 8.39 38.67
CA ARG A 807 -2.22 7.74 37.81
C ARG A 807 -1.43 8.79 37.02
N GLN A 808 -2.05 9.88 36.59
CA GLN A 808 -1.40 10.97 35.85
C GLN A 808 -0.51 11.85 36.71
N HIS A 809 -0.92 12.16 37.93
CA HIS A 809 -0.08 12.92 38.85
C HIS A 809 1.18 12.16 39.26
N ARG A 810 1.18 10.83 39.22
CA ARG A 810 2.39 10.00 39.37
C ARG A 810 3.38 10.13 38.20
N HIS A 811 2.95 10.60 37.02
CA HIS A 811 3.82 10.85 35.87
C HIS A 811 4.51 12.23 35.92
N LYS A 812 4.01 13.19 36.72
CA LYS A 812 4.53 14.58 36.77
C LYS A 812 5.68 14.82 37.74
N PHE A 813 5.89 13.92 38.70
CA PHE A 813 6.96 14.07 39.67
C PHE A 813 7.92 12.89 39.56
N ALA A 814 9.06 13.12 38.92
CA ALA A 814 10.28 12.40 39.27
C ALA A 814 10.60 12.74 40.73
N HIS A 815 9.96 12.05 41.67
CA HIS A 815 10.02 12.34 43.10
C HIS A 815 11.42 12.14 43.71
N PHE A 816 12.40 11.71 42.93
CA PHE A 816 13.80 11.56 43.33
C PHE A 816 14.67 12.63 42.66
N ASP A 817 14.27 13.89 42.76
CA ASP A 817 15.13 15.02 42.37
C ASP A 817 16.29 15.18 43.36
N GLU A 818 17.29 15.99 43.01
CA GLU A 818 18.51 16.14 43.82
C GLU A 818 18.20 16.67 45.25
N SER A 819 17.12 17.45 45.38
CA SER A 819 16.63 17.95 46.66
C SER A 819 16.03 16.84 47.53
N PHE A 820 15.15 15.99 46.97
CA PHE A 820 14.58 14.84 47.67
C PHE A 820 15.66 13.83 48.05
N VAL A 821 16.59 13.50 47.15
CA VAL A 821 17.66 12.53 47.43
C VAL A 821 18.56 13.02 48.56
N THR A 822 18.86 14.32 48.62
CA THR A 822 19.66 14.91 49.70
C THR A 822 18.93 14.87 51.05
N GLN A 823 17.62 15.16 51.07
CA GLN A 823 16.81 15.06 52.28
C GLN A 823 16.59 13.61 52.73
N LEU A 824 16.38 12.70 51.78
CA LEU A 824 16.25 11.27 52.06
C LEU A 824 17.54 10.76 52.69
N LEU A 825 18.72 10.99 52.10
CA LEU A 825 20.00 10.49 52.64
C LEU A 825 20.36 11.05 54.02
N THR A 826 19.76 12.17 54.43
CA THR A 826 19.94 12.79 55.75
C THR A 826 18.89 12.38 56.78
N HIS A 827 17.84 11.64 56.38
CA HIS A 827 16.79 11.16 57.26
C HIS A 827 17.30 10.03 58.19
N PRO A 828 16.94 10.02 59.49
CA PRO A 828 17.48 9.06 60.47
C PRO A 828 17.14 7.58 60.18
N ASP A 829 15.97 7.31 59.61
CA ASP A 829 15.43 5.96 59.39
C ASP A 829 15.69 5.36 57.98
N VAL A 830 16.65 5.93 57.23
CA VAL A 830 16.97 5.41 55.88
C VAL A 830 17.56 4.01 55.98
N PRO A 831 17.14 3.06 55.11
CA PRO A 831 17.73 1.72 55.05
C PRO A 831 19.27 1.76 54.90
N GLU A 832 19.98 0.99 55.73
CA GLU A 832 21.46 0.95 55.73
C GLU A 832 22.07 0.60 54.36
N LEU A 833 21.37 -0.21 53.55
CA LEU A 833 21.77 -0.57 52.19
C LEU A 833 21.92 0.65 51.27
N ILE A 834 21.04 1.65 51.41
CA ILE A 834 21.05 2.89 50.61
C ILE A 834 22.17 3.83 51.10
N ARG A 835 22.50 3.79 52.40
CA ARG A 835 23.64 4.56 52.97
C ARG A 835 24.99 3.96 52.59
N ASN A 836 25.11 2.63 52.54
CA ASN A 836 26.39 1.95 52.28
C ASN A 836 26.71 1.77 50.79
N SER A 837 25.69 1.79 49.92
CA SER A 837 25.86 1.75 48.45
C SER A 837 24.94 2.77 47.78
N PRO A 838 25.35 4.06 47.71
CA PRO A 838 24.49 5.11 47.17
C PRO A 838 24.18 4.86 45.69
N LEU A 839 22.90 4.98 45.36
CA LEU A 839 22.45 5.01 43.97
C LEU A 839 22.99 6.27 43.29
N THR A 840 23.42 6.12 42.05
CA THR A 840 23.78 7.26 41.19
C THR A 840 22.53 8.08 40.86
N GLN A 841 22.71 9.35 40.49
CA GLN A 841 21.61 10.22 40.08
C GLN A 841 20.77 9.60 38.95
N ARG A 842 21.41 8.90 38.01
CA ARG A 842 20.72 8.18 36.93
C ARG A 842 19.92 6.97 37.43
N GLU A 843 20.42 6.23 38.41
CA GLU A 843 19.68 5.11 39.02
C GLU A 843 18.47 5.61 39.83
N TRP A 844 18.58 6.77 40.51
CA TRP A 844 17.45 7.42 41.18
C TRP A 844 16.36 7.87 40.21
N GLN A 845 16.75 8.49 39.09
CA GLN A 845 15.82 8.86 38.01
C GLN A 845 15.13 7.61 37.42
N VAL A 846 15.88 6.53 37.19
CA VAL A 846 15.33 5.26 36.69
C VAL A 846 14.36 4.66 37.71
N LEU A 847 14.68 4.66 39.01
CA LEU A 847 13.76 4.18 40.06
C LEU A 847 12.47 5.00 40.13
N GLY A 848 12.57 6.32 39.99
CA GLY A 848 11.43 7.23 39.91
C GLY A 848 10.53 6.93 38.73
N LEU A 849 11.09 6.79 37.53
CA LEU A 849 10.33 6.45 36.33
C LEU A 849 9.75 5.02 36.40
N ILE A 850 10.44 4.09 37.07
CA ILE A 850 9.90 2.74 37.33
C ILE A 850 8.65 2.83 38.21
N TYR A 851 8.73 3.60 39.29
CA TYR A 851 7.61 3.85 40.21
C TYR A 851 6.44 4.55 39.53
N SER A 852 6.71 5.49 38.61
CA SER A 852 5.73 6.15 37.75
C SER A 852 5.16 5.25 36.64
N GLY A 853 5.59 3.99 36.54
CA GLY A 853 5.00 3.00 35.63
C GLY A 853 5.56 2.98 34.20
N TYR A 854 6.65 3.69 33.91
CA TYR A 854 7.23 3.77 32.57
C TYR A 854 7.85 2.43 32.11
N SER A 855 7.55 1.98 30.89
CA SER A 855 8.23 0.83 30.28
C SER A 855 9.72 1.12 30.04
N ASN A 856 10.53 0.09 29.81
CA ASN A 856 11.98 0.29 29.57
C ASN A 856 12.27 1.17 28.35
N ASP A 857 11.42 1.09 27.31
CA ASP A 857 11.53 1.92 26.11
C ASP A 857 11.10 3.36 26.37
N GLN A 858 10.09 3.56 27.21
CA GLN A 858 9.68 4.90 27.65
C GLN A 858 10.75 5.56 28.53
N ILE A 859 11.37 4.82 29.45
CA ILE A 859 12.50 5.32 30.27
C ILE A 859 13.69 5.70 29.39
N ALA A 860 13.97 4.91 28.35
CA ALA A 860 15.05 5.19 27.39
C ALA A 860 14.79 6.47 26.60
N ALA A 861 13.57 6.65 26.11
CA ALA A 861 13.16 7.86 25.42
C ALA A 861 13.19 9.10 26.34
N GLU A 862 12.76 8.96 27.60
CA GLU A 862 12.71 10.04 28.58
C GLU A 862 14.11 10.53 28.98
N LEU A 863 15.07 9.61 29.11
CA LEU A 863 16.44 9.92 29.53
C LEU A 863 17.41 10.16 28.36
N ASP A 864 16.90 10.15 27.12
CA ASP A 864 17.65 10.28 25.85
C ASP A 864 18.84 9.30 25.75
N VAL A 865 18.56 8.02 25.99
CA VAL A 865 19.56 6.93 25.95
C VAL A 865 18.97 5.66 25.33
N ALA A 866 19.82 4.75 24.84
CA ALA A 866 19.36 3.47 24.29
C ALA A 866 18.69 2.57 25.36
N THR A 867 17.69 1.76 24.97
CA THR A 867 17.02 0.78 25.85
C THR A 867 18.01 -0.19 26.51
N THR A 868 19.11 -0.53 25.84
CA THR A 868 20.19 -1.38 26.39
C THR A 868 20.90 -0.71 27.58
N THR A 869 21.07 0.61 27.54
CA THR A 869 21.65 1.41 28.63
C THR A 869 20.71 1.42 29.84
N ILE A 870 19.40 1.55 29.63
CA ILE A 870 18.40 1.47 30.70
C ILE A 870 18.39 0.10 31.36
N LYS A 871 18.42 -0.99 30.60
CA LYS A 871 18.52 -2.34 31.17
C LYS A 871 19.74 -2.51 32.08
N THR A 872 20.85 -1.83 31.75
CA THR A 872 22.06 -1.82 32.56
C THR A 872 21.87 -1.04 33.87
N HIS A 873 21.26 0.14 33.82
CA HIS A 873 20.92 0.92 35.02
C HIS A 873 19.93 0.19 35.94
N ILE A 874 18.91 -0.48 35.37
CA ILE A 874 17.95 -1.28 36.12
C ILE A 874 18.63 -2.45 36.83
N ARG A 875 19.53 -3.16 36.14
CA ARG A 875 20.29 -4.26 36.74
C ARG A 875 21.15 -3.78 37.91
N ASN A 876 21.86 -2.66 37.73
CA ASN A 876 22.71 -2.10 38.77
C ASN A 876 21.89 -1.56 39.95
N LEU A 877 20.76 -0.90 39.68
CA LEU A 877 19.78 -0.48 40.68
C LEU A 877 19.30 -1.67 41.51
N TYR A 878 18.91 -2.77 40.86
CA TYR A 878 18.41 -3.96 41.54
C TYR A 878 19.47 -4.62 42.41
N GLN A 879 20.70 -4.71 41.90
CA GLN A 879 21.84 -5.24 42.64
C GLN A 879 22.18 -4.40 43.88
N LYS A 880 22.12 -3.07 43.77
CA LYS A 880 22.41 -2.15 44.89
C LYS A 880 21.31 -2.12 45.95
N LEU A 881 20.04 -2.25 45.53
CA LEU A 881 18.89 -2.28 46.44
C LEU A 881 18.56 -3.69 46.97
N GLY A 882 19.24 -4.74 46.48
CA GLY A 882 19.00 -6.11 46.92
C GLY A 882 17.63 -6.66 46.50
N ILE A 883 17.09 -6.20 45.37
CA ILE A 883 15.75 -6.57 44.86
C ILE A 883 15.85 -7.42 43.59
N ALA A 884 14.90 -8.32 43.40
CA ALA A 884 14.92 -9.31 42.32
C ALA A 884 14.10 -8.90 41.09
N ASN A 885 13.07 -8.07 41.29
CA ASN A 885 12.12 -7.75 40.23
C ASN A 885 11.56 -6.32 40.33
N ARG A 886 10.88 -5.92 39.26
CA ARG A 886 10.31 -4.59 39.11
C ARG A 886 9.21 -4.26 40.13
N GLN A 887 8.47 -5.27 40.57
CA GLN A 887 7.41 -5.10 41.55
C GLN A 887 7.99 -4.75 42.93
N GLU A 888 9.08 -5.41 43.32
CA GLU A 888 9.85 -5.08 44.51
C GLU A 888 10.50 -3.69 44.42
N ALA A 889 10.96 -3.28 43.23
CA ALA A 889 11.47 -1.92 43.02
C ALA A 889 10.40 -0.84 43.27
N ILE A 890 9.17 -1.09 42.80
CA ILE A 890 8.02 -0.19 43.03
C ILE A 890 7.67 -0.15 44.52
N GLN A 891 7.68 -1.30 45.20
CA GLN A 891 7.38 -1.38 46.63
C GLN A 891 8.43 -0.67 47.49
N GLN A 892 9.71 -0.82 47.15
CA GLN A 892 10.81 -0.10 47.80
C GLN A 892 10.71 1.41 47.58
N ALA A 893 10.44 1.86 46.34
CA ALA A 893 10.20 3.26 46.06
C ALA A 893 9.01 3.81 46.87
N GLN A 894 7.93 3.03 47.01
CA GLN A 894 6.77 3.41 47.82
C GLN A 894 7.11 3.56 49.32
N GLN A 895 7.92 2.66 49.87
CA GLN A 895 8.39 2.75 51.26
C GLN A 895 9.23 4.00 51.50
N LEU A 896 10.14 4.33 50.57
CA LEU A 896 10.97 5.54 50.66
C LEU A 896 10.13 6.83 50.58
N MET A 897 9.09 6.82 49.74
CA MET A 897 8.14 7.93 49.63
C MET A 897 7.28 8.11 50.89
N GLN A 898 6.87 7.00 51.53
CA GLN A 898 6.12 7.04 52.78
C GLN A 898 6.95 7.59 53.95
N MET A 899 8.24 7.25 54.03
CA MET A 899 9.14 7.80 55.05
C MET A 899 9.26 9.33 54.98
N MET A 900 9.14 9.90 53.78
CA MET A 900 9.21 11.35 53.52
C MET A 900 7.85 12.06 53.60
N GLY A 901 6.78 11.37 54.02
CA GLY A 901 5.42 11.94 54.13
C GLY A 901 4.73 12.22 52.79
N LEU A 902 5.26 11.66 51.69
CA LEU A 902 4.78 11.88 50.31
C LEU A 902 4.07 10.64 49.71
N GLY A 903 3.89 9.58 50.50
CA GLY A 903 3.14 8.38 50.11
C GLY A 903 1.66 8.45 50.49
N VAL A 904 0.77 8.08 49.57
CA VAL A 904 -0.63 7.72 49.87
C VAL A 904 -0.69 6.37 50.58
#